data_AF-A0A9Y6JCX2-F1
#
_entry.id   AF-A0A9Y6JCX2-F1
#
_cell.length_a   1.000
_cell.length_b   1.000
_cell.length_c   1.000
_cell.angle_alpha   90.00
_cell.angle_beta   90.00
_cell.angle_gamma   90.00
#
_symmetry.space_group_name_H-M   'P 1'
#
loop_
_entity.id
_entity.type
_entity.pdbx_description
1 polymer ?
#
loop_
_entity_poly.entity_id
_entity_poly.type
_entity_poly.pdbx_seq_one_letter_code
_entity_poly.pdbx_strand_id
1 'polypeptide(L)'
;MQAVLSSDYSFAQFRYLQRLLLVHGRWSYIRMCKFLGYFFYKNFTFTLVQFWYAFFCGFSAQTVYEDWFITFYNMVYTALPVLGMCLFDQDVNDRWSLYHPQLYTPGQKNQYFNKKAFVSCVMHSCYSSLILFFIPWASMHDTVRDDGKEIADYQSFALLAQTCLLIVVYTQVIKHGEPELKMGTVLSYFCHLCGHGNKEEKERCLRANDSTFNLSFRYANNAIKTSKYNIFTFLPFNLFEQFKRLANAYFLFLLILQLIPQISSLSWITTGFALIVVLSITAVKDAIDDINRHKCDRKVNNRKVDVLMDGQLKNEKWMNVQVGNIVKLENNEFVTADLLLLSSSEPLNLVYVETAELDGETNLKVKQALTVTGELGDNIEALTAFNGEVRCEPPNNRLDKFKGTLTLNGERYALDNDKVLLRGCTLRNTEWCFGLVIFGGPDTKLMQNSGKSIFKRTSIDHLTNILVLCIFGFLASMCSILTIGNAIWETNEGSVFTMFLPREPGIDAPLSSFLIFWSYVIVLNTLLGATAVEDKLQDGVPETIEQLAKADIKIWVLTGDKQETAENIGYSCNMLREEMKDVFVVSANTAEGVKEELQNARRKMCPEAAEEPTVIKSREGLFWLKKTETMQDEKVDGDYGLIINGHSLAFALEKNLRLELLRTACMCQTVICCRVTPLQKAQVVQLVKKYKQAVTLAIGDGANDVSMIKVAHIGVGISGQEGMQAVLSSDYSFAQFRYLQRLLLVHGRWSYIRMCKFLGYFFYKNFTFTLVQFWYAFFCGFSAQTVYEDWFITFYNMVYTALPVLGMCLFDQDVNDRWSLYHPQLY
;
A
#
# COMPACT_ATOMS: atom_id res chain seq x y z
N MET A 1 4.39 31.94 40.86
CA MET A 1 4.34 30.55 41.36
C MET A 1 3.00 30.16 41.95
N GLN A 2 2.37 30.93 42.85
CA GLN A 2 1.04 30.59 43.39
C GLN A 2 0.02 30.19 42.29
N ALA A 3 -0.13 31.00 41.24
CA ALA A 3 -1.03 30.67 40.12
C ALA A 3 -0.69 29.39 39.31
N VAL A 4 0.52 28.85 39.42
CA VAL A 4 0.93 27.57 38.79
C VAL A 4 0.63 26.38 39.70
N LEU A 5 0.75 26.57 41.02
CA LEU A 5 0.34 25.59 42.03
C LEU A 5 -1.19 25.48 42.17
N SER A 6 -1.93 26.45 41.63
CA SER A 6 -3.40 26.49 41.62
C SER A 6 -4.02 26.20 40.25
N SER A 7 -3.26 25.68 39.27
CA SER A 7 -3.73 25.46 37.89
C SER A 7 -3.63 23.99 37.45
N ASP A 8 -4.69 23.46 36.82
CA ASP A 8 -4.74 22.06 36.36
C ASP A 8 -3.68 21.70 35.29
N TYR A 9 -3.25 22.68 34.51
CA TYR A 9 -2.14 22.54 33.56
C TYR A 9 -1.26 23.79 33.58
N SER A 10 0.05 23.60 33.67
CA SER A 10 1.04 24.68 33.60
C SER A 10 2.14 24.38 32.57
N PHE A 11 2.66 25.42 31.92
CA PHE A 11 3.63 25.29 30.83
C PHE A 11 4.58 26.49 30.77
N ALA A 12 5.84 26.24 30.41
CA ALA A 12 6.90 27.25 30.37
C ALA A 12 6.86 28.18 29.14
N GLN A 13 6.17 27.81 28.05
CA GLN A 13 6.10 28.60 26.80
C GLN A 13 4.74 28.41 26.13
N PHE A 14 4.18 29.50 25.58
CA PHE A 14 2.83 29.54 25.03
C PHE A 14 2.59 28.62 23.81
N ARG A 15 3.64 28.33 23.02
CA ARG A 15 3.55 27.50 21.80
C ARG A 15 3.01 26.07 22.03
N TYR A 16 3.10 25.55 23.25
CA TYR A 16 2.61 24.21 23.57
C TYR A 16 1.08 24.14 23.69
N LEU A 17 0.40 25.28 23.89
CA LEU A 17 -1.06 25.37 24.01
C LEU A 17 -1.78 24.93 22.72
N GLN A 18 -1.22 25.22 21.54
CA GLN A 18 -1.80 24.84 20.25
C GLN A 18 -1.90 23.31 20.09
N ARG A 19 -0.86 22.56 20.50
CA ARG A 19 -0.86 21.09 20.46
C ARG A 19 -1.72 20.50 21.57
N LEU A 20 -1.74 21.13 22.75
CA LEU A 20 -2.60 20.70 23.85
C LEU A 20 -4.10 20.75 23.46
N LEU A 21 -4.56 21.84 22.85
CA LEU A 21 -5.97 21.99 22.47
C LEU A 21 -6.32 21.14 21.23
N LEU A 22 -5.63 21.35 20.11
CA LEU A 22 -6.06 20.77 18.83
C LEU A 22 -5.83 19.26 18.75
N VAL A 23 -4.77 18.75 19.39
CA VAL A 23 -4.46 17.31 19.43
C VAL A 23 -5.05 16.66 20.66
N HIS A 24 -4.46 16.93 21.83
CA HIS A 24 -4.77 16.16 23.05
C HIS A 24 -6.20 16.47 23.54
N GLY A 25 -6.68 17.70 23.37
CA GLY A 25 -8.07 18.09 23.63
C GLY A 25 -9.07 17.40 22.69
N ARG A 26 -8.80 17.29 21.38
CA ARG A 26 -9.67 16.54 20.44
C ARG A 26 -9.75 15.07 20.83
N TRP A 27 -8.60 14.43 21.08
CA TRP A 27 -8.53 13.02 21.45
C TRP A 27 -9.24 12.73 22.75
N SER A 28 -8.98 13.54 23.79
CA SER A 28 -9.64 13.43 25.09
C SER A 28 -11.17 13.51 24.95
N TYR A 29 -11.66 14.46 24.14
CA TYR A 29 -13.10 14.61 23.87
C TYR A 29 -13.73 13.42 23.14
N ILE A 30 -13.11 12.92 22.06
CA ILE A 30 -13.65 11.80 21.28
C ILE A 30 -13.62 10.49 22.10
N ARG A 31 -12.54 10.23 22.84
CA ARG A 31 -12.43 9.12 23.77
C ARG A 31 -13.51 9.18 24.84
N MET A 32 -13.73 10.34 25.46
CA MET A 32 -14.78 10.52 26.47
C MET A 32 -16.19 10.29 25.87
N CYS A 33 -16.46 10.72 24.65
CA CYS A 33 -17.74 10.47 23.97
C CYS A 33 -17.98 8.98 23.66
N LYS A 34 -16.98 8.27 23.13
CA LYS A 34 -17.07 6.80 22.88
C LYS A 34 -17.19 6.03 24.19
N PHE A 35 -16.42 6.41 25.21
CA PHE A 35 -16.48 5.84 26.56
C PHE A 35 -17.88 5.96 27.16
N LEU A 36 -18.47 7.16 27.17
CA LEU A 36 -19.80 7.39 27.73
C LEU A 36 -20.88 6.62 26.96
N GLY A 37 -20.86 6.63 25.62
CA GLY A 37 -21.81 5.87 24.81
C GLY A 37 -21.79 4.37 25.11
N TYR A 38 -20.60 3.78 25.17
CA TYR A 38 -20.45 2.37 25.51
C TYR A 38 -20.77 2.08 27.00
N PHE A 39 -20.38 2.96 27.93
CA PHE A 39 -20.65 2.83 29.36
C PHE A 39 -22.15 2.78 29.66
N PHE A 40 -22.97 3.60 28.98
CA PHE A 40 -24.41 3.52 29.11
C PHE A 40 -24.98 2.26 28.45
N TYR A 41 -24.53 1.90 27.23
CA TYR A 41 -25.01 0.68 26.55
C TYR A 41 -24.85 -0.59 27.40
N LYS A 42 -23.66 -0.81 27.99
CA LYS A 42 -23.40 -2.03 28.77
C LYS A 42 -24.19 -2.11 30.08
N ASN A 43 -24.49 -0.95 30.70
CA ASN A 43 -25.21 -0.89 31.97
C ASN A 43 -26.72 -1.04 31.73
N PHE A 44 -27.30 -0.38 30.73
CA PHE A 44 -28.71 -0.57 30.38
C PHE A 44 -29.00 -2.00 29.87
N THR A 45 -28.11 -2.57 29.05
CA THR A 45 -28.27 -3.96 28.57
C THR A 45 -28.21 -4.97 29.72
N PHE A 46 -27.32 -4.75 30.69
CA PHE A 46 -27.21 -5.58 31.90
C PHE A 46 -28.48 -5.52 32.78
N THR A 47 -28.94 -4.30 33.11
CA THR A 47 -30.08 -4.09 34.03
C THR A 47 -31.42 -4.52 33.42
N LEU A 48 -31.61 -4.34 32.11
CA LEU A 48 -32.88 -4.66 31.48
C LEU A 48 -33.11 -6.18 31.32
N VAL A 49 -32.07 -7.01 31.25
CA VAL A 49 -32.23 -8.48 31.31
C VAL A 49 -32.87 -8.92 32.64
N GLN A 50 -32.47 -8.30 33.75
CA GLN A 50 -33.06 -8.56 35.07
C GLN A 50 -34.50 -8.04 35.17
N PHE A 51 -34.84 -6.97 34.42
CA PHE A 51 -36.21 -6.47 34.31
C PHE A 51 -37.12 -7.44 33.54
N TRP A 52 -36.67 -8.02 32.43
CA TRP A 52 -37.47 -9.01 31.68
C TRP A 52 -37.70 -10.29 32.50
N TYR A 53 -36.72 -10.72 33.29
CA TYR A 53 -36.86 -11.86 34.21
C TYR A 53 -37.92 -11.66 35.30
N ALA A 54 -38.13 -10.42 35.77
CA ALA A 54 -39.11 -10.14 36.82
C ALA A 54 -40.54 -10.56 36.44
N PHE A 55 -40.89 -10.57 35.14
CA PHE A 55 -42.18 -11.06 34.65
C PHE A 55 -42.34 -12.59 34.79
N PHE A 56 -41.25 -13.35 34.76
CA PHE A 56 -41.26 -14.83 34.80
C PHE A 56 -41.10 -15.38 36.23
N CYS A 57 -40.54 -14.60 37.14
CA CYS A 57 -40.48 -14.92 38.58
C CYS A 57 -41.61 -14.30 39.41
N GLY A 58 -42.72 -13.86 38.77
CA GLY A 58 -43.86 -13.27 39.48
C GLY A 58 -43.50 -12.02 40.31
N PHE A 59 -42.50 -11.25 39.87
CA PHE A 59 -41.94 -10.08 40.54
C PHE A 59 -41.34 -10.33 41.93
N SER A 60 -40.86 -11.55 42.22
CA SER A 60 -40.24 -11.94 43.51
C SER A 60 -38.89 -11.29 43.87
N ALA A 61 -38.37 -10.40 43.01
CA ALA A 61 -37.08 -9.70 43.14
C ALA A 61 -35.80 -10.58 43.12
N GLN A 62 -35.88 -11.83 42.67
CA GLN A 62 -34.72 -12.71 42.46
C GLN A 62 -33.89 -12.29 41.22
N THR A 63 -32.56 -12.35 41.30
CA THR A 63 -31.63 -11.83 40.27
C THR A 63 -31.02 -12.93 39.38
N VAL A 64 -31.15 -12.78 38.05
CA VAL A 64 -30.66 -13.71 36.99
C VAL A 64 -29.18 -14.12 37.11
N TYR A 65 -28.34 -13.29 37.72
CA TYR A 65 -26.88 -13.46 37.73
C TYR A 65 -26.37 -13.77 39.14
N GLU A 66 -25.28 -14.55 39.23
CA GLU A 66 -24.62 -14.87 40.50
C GLU A 66 -23.84 -13.67 41.08
N ASP A 67 -23.79 -13.56 42.41
CA ASP A 67 -23.19 -12.43 43.14
C ASP A 67 -21.73 -12.13 42.76
N TRP A 68 -20.94 -13.19 42.51
CA TRP A 68 -19.55 -13.05 42.07
C TRP A 68 -19.44 -12.55 40.63
N PHE A 69 -20.32 -12.98 39.72
CA PHE A 69 -20.37 -12.43 38.37
C PHE A 69 -20.76 -10.96 38.39
N ILE A 70 -21.77 -10.57 39.19
CA ILE A 70 -22.18 -9.17 39.36
C ILE A 70 -21.00 -8.32 39.84
N THR A 71 -20.24 -8.82 40.82
CA THR A 71 -19.06 -8.15 41.38
C THR A 71 -17.91 -8.02 40.36
N PHE A 72 -17.61 -9.07 39.59
CA PHE A 72 -16.48 -9.07 38.64
C PHE A 72 -16.81 -8.52 37.24
N TYR A 73 -18.08 -8.45 36.83
CA TYR A 73 -18.52 -7.95 35.52
C TYR A 73 -18.01 -6.54 35.22
N ASN A 74 -18.11 -5.63 36.20
CA ASN A 74 -17.64 -4.25 36.04
C ASN A 74 -16.15 -4.05 36.39
N MET A 75 -15.58 -4.84 37.30
CA MET A 75 -14.22 -4.63 37.81
C MET A 75 -13.12 -5.34 36.99
N VAL A 76 -13.38 -6.57 36.54
CA VAL A 76 -12.35 -7.43 35.90
C VAL A 76 -12.73 -7.76 34.46
N TYR A 77 -13.97 -8.20 34.23
CA TYR A 77 -14.38 -8.65 32.91
C TYR A 77 -14.48 -7.46 31.93
N THR A 78 -15.36 -6.49 32.16
CA THR A 78 -15.61 -5.40 31.19
C THR A 78 -14.71 -4.18 31.33
N ALA A 79 -13.87 -4.09 32.37
CA ALA A 79 -12.96 -2.96 32.59
C ALA A 79 -11.77 -2.96 31.61
N LEU A 80 -11.07 -4.10 31.47
CA LEU A 80 -9.84 -4.21 30.69
C LEU A 80 -10.00 -3.82 29.20
N PRO A 81 -11.04 -4.26 28.48
CA PRO A 81 -11.26 -3.83 27.09
C PRO A 81 -11.59 -2.34 26.95
N VAL A 82 -12.31 -1.77 27.91
CA VAL A 82 -12.70 -0.35 27.91
C VAL A 82 -11.50 0.55 28.20
N LEU A 83 -10.64 0.16 29.14
CA LEU A 83 -9.36 0.84 29.39
C LEU A 83 -8.44 0.73 28.16
N GLY A 84 -8.40 -0.43 27.51
CA GLY A 84 -7.70 -0.62 26.23
C GLY A 84 -8.18 0.35 25.14
N MET A 85 -9.49 0.49 24.96
CA MET A 85 -10.08 1.49 24.06
C MET A 85 -9.63 2.92 24.45
N CYS A 86 -9.87 3.34 25.70
CA CYS A 86 -9.62 4.73 26.13
C CYS A 86 -8.13 5.15 26.10
N LEU A 87 -7.20 4.20 26.26
CA LEU A 87 -5.77 4.47 26.22
C LEU A 87 -5.22 4.55 24.78
N PHE A 88 -5.65 3.64 23.90
CA PHE A 88 -5.05 3.47 22.58
C PHE A 88 -5.84 4.09 21.41
N ASP A 89 -7.14 4.37 21.54
CA ASP A 89 -7.99 4.95 20.47
C ASP A 89 -7.47 6.32 20.01
N GLN A 90 -7.01 6.42 18.76
CA GLN A 90 -6.52 7.65 18.14
C GLN A 90 -7.19 7.81 16.78
N ASP A 91 -8.25 8.62 16.73
CA ASP A 91 -9.05 8.83 15.53
C ASP A 91 -8.27 9.49 14.38
N VAL A 92 -7.34 10.39 14.72
CA VAL A 92 -6.52 11.16 13.77
C VAL A 92 -5.17 11.47 14.43
N ASN A 93 -4.05 11.27 13.73
CA ASN A 93 -2.72 11.44 14.31
C ASN A 93 -2.35 12.93 14.60
N ASP A 94 -1.38 13.16 15.48
CA ASP A 94 -1.12 14.46 16.13
C ASP A 94 -0.80 15.61 15.17
N ARG A 95 -0.01 15.34 14.13
CA ARG A 95 0.30 16.30 13.07
C ARG A 95 -0.95 16.73 12.30
N TRP A 96 -1.88 15.81 12.03
CA TRP A 96 -3.10 16.11 11.28
C TRP A 96 -4.09 16.95 12.09
N SER A 97 -4.20 16.69 13.39
CA SER A 97 -4.95 17.55 14.32
C SER A 97 -4.36 18.98 14.42
N LEU A 98 -3.04 19.15 14.28
CA LEU A 98 -2.41 20.48 14.16
C LEU A 98 -2.58 21.14 12.78
N TYR A 99 -2.43 20.37 11.69
CA TYR A 99 -2.56 20.87 10.31
C TYR A 99 -4.00 21.24 9.93
N HIS A 100 -4.99 20.61 10.56
CA HIS A 100 -6.40 20.90 10.38
C HIS A 100 -7.08 21.28 11.70
N PRO A 101 -6.90 22.52 12.18
CA PRO A 101 -7.58 23.02 13.38
C PRO A 101 -9.11 22.91 13.30
N GLN A 102 -9.69 22.86 12.08
CA GLN A 102 -11.13 22.64 11.88
C GLN A 102 -11.60 21.26 12.40
N LEU A 103 -10.70 20.29 12.60
CA LEU A 103 -11.02 19.04 13.28
C LEU A 103 -11.37 19.25 14.76
N TYR A 104 -11.01 20.37 15.38
CA TYR A 104 -11.45 20.68 16.75
C TYR A 104 -12.93 21.13 16.81
N THR A 105 -13.50 21.60 15.69
CA THR A 105 -14.83 22.21 15.63
C THR A 105 -16.01 21.26 15.94
N PRO A 106 -16.02 19.96 15.55
CA PRO A 106 -17.07 19.01 15.96
C PRO A 106 -17.16 18.81 17.48
N GLY A 107 -16.05 18.92 18.21
CA GLY A 107 -16.02 18.86 19.67
C GLY A 107 -16.65 20.11 20.30
N GLN A 108 -16.35 21.28 19.75
CA GLN A 108 -16.98 22.55 20.16
C GLN A 108 -18.50 22.57 19.88
N LYS A 109 -18.97 21.85 18.88
CA LYS A 109 -20.39 21.75 18.49
C LYS A 109 -21.13 20.55 19.10
N ASN A 110 -20.51 19.80 20.02
CA ASN A 110 -21.06 18.61 20.68
C ASN A 110 -21.73 17.58 19.74
N GLN A 111 -21.07 17.29 18.61
CA GLN A 111 -21.68 16.47 17.54
C GLN A 111 -21.64 14.96 17.82
N TYR A 112 -20.60 14.45 18.50
CA TYR A 112 -20.40 13.01 18.70
C TYR A 112 -21.25 12.39 19.82
N PHE A 113 -21.62 13.15 20.86
CA PHE A 113 -22.52 12.67 21.90
C PHE A 113 -23.50 13.77 22.31
N ASN A 114 -24.79 13.52 22.05
CA ASN A 114 -25.88 14.47 22.30
C ASN A 114 -27.18 13.71 22.65
N LYS A 115 -28.26 14.43 22.97
CA LYS A 115 -29.54 13.83 23.42
C LYS A 115 -30.12 12.80 22.43
N LYS A 116 -29.95 12.98 21.11
CA LYS A 116 -30.42 11.99 20.11
C LYS A 116 -29.55 10.73 20.09
N ALA A 117 -28.24 10.87 20.21
CA ALA A 117 -27.32 9.73 20.34
C ALA A 117 -27.57 8.94 21.63
N PHE A 118 -27.85 9.61 22.75
CA PHE A 118 -28.20 8.96 24.02
C PHE A 118 -29.51 8.16 23.92
N VAL A 119 -30.59 8.71 23.36
CA VAL A 119 -31.84 7.96 23.14
C VAL A 119 -31.64 6.78 22.19
N SER A 120 -30.83 6.95 21.13
CA SER A 120 -30.45 5.84 20.24
C SER A 120 -29.67 4.74 20.95
N CYS A 121 -28.89 5.07 21.99
CA CYS A 121 -28.16 4.11 22.82
C CYS A 121 -29.11 3.34 23.76
N VAL A 122 -30.06 4.04 24.39
CA VAL A 122 -31.07 3.41 25.27
C VAL A 122 -31.93 2.42 24.49
N MET A 123 -32.45 2.81 23.31
CA MET A 123 -33.24 1.91 22.45
C MET A 123 -32.46 0.65 22.01
N HIS A 124 -31.17 0.80 21.68
CA HIS A 124 -30.27 -0.33 21.37
C HIS A 124 -30.13 -1.27 22.58
N SER A 125 -30.09 -0.72 23.80
CA SER A 125 -29.91 -1.49 25.03
C SER A 125 -31.18 -2.26 25.44
N CYS A 126 -32.36 -1.66 25.22
CA CYS A 126 -33.65 -2.34 25.37
C CYS A 126 -33.79 -3.51 24.40
N TYR A 127 -33.34 -3.36 23.16
CA TYR A 127 -33.35 -4.43 22.17
C TYR A 127 -32.37 -5.57 22.54
N SER A 128 -31.12 -5.25 22.87
CA SER A 128 -30.12 -6.26 23.23
C SER A 128 -30.48 -7.04 24.50
N SER A 129 -31.16 -6.41 25.47
CA SER A 129 -31.58 -7.06 26.72
C SER A 129 -32.77 -8.00 26.56
N LEU A 130 -33.69 -7.74 25.63
CA LEU A 130 -34.73 -8.69 25.27
C LEU A 130 -34.10 -9.99 24.72
N ILE A 131 -33.18 -9.84 23.77
CA ILE A 131 -32.46 -10.96 23.13
C ILE A 131 -31.67 -11.77 24.17
N LEU A 132 -30.92 -11.09 25.03
CA LEU A 132 -30.09 -11.72 26.07
C LEU A 132 -30.87 -12.41 27.18
N PHE A 133 -32.14 -12.07 27.38
CA PHE A 133 -33.00 -12.74 28.34
C PHE A 133 -33.74 -13.94 27.72
N PHE A 134 -34.48 -13.69 26.64
CA PHE A 134 -35.42 -14.67 26.08
C PHE A 134 -34.74 -15.82 25.33
N ILE A 135 -33.59 -15.61 24.68
CA ILE A 135 -32.91 -16.68 23.94
C ILE A 135 -32.31 -17.75 24.88
N PRO A 136 -31.52 -17.39 25.93
CA PRO A 136 -31.06 -18.38 26.90
C PRO A 136 -32.22 -19.10 27.61
N TRP A 137 -33.31 -18.37 27.91
CA TRP A 137 -34.47 -18.93 28.62
C TRP A 137 -35.22 -19.96 27.76
N ALA A 138 -35.55 -19.61 26.51
CA ALA A 138 -36.18 -20.53 25.57
C ALA A 138 -35.29 -21.74 25.25
N SER A 139 -33.97 -21.57 25.18
CA SER A 139 -33.03 -22.65 24.87
C SER A 139 -32.91 -23.74 25.96
N MET A 140 -33.38 -23.47 27.18
CA MET A 140 -33.36 -24.41 28.30
C MET A 140 -34.75 -24.83 28.79
N HIS A 141 -35.82 -24.36 28.13
CA HIS A 141 -37.20 -24.59 28.57
C HIS A 141 -37.67 -26.05 28.37
N ASP A 142 -37.26 -26.69 27.28
CA ASP A 142 -37.74 -28.03 26.87
C ASP A 142 -36.63 -29.12 26.91
N THR A 143 -35.47 -28.85 27.50
CA THR A 143 -34.33 -29.78 27.49
C THR A 143 -34.40 -30.86 28.56
N VAL A 144 -34.75 -32.09 28.17
CA VAL A 144 -34.75 -33.30 29.02
C VAL A 144 -33.61 -34.25 28.62
N ARG A 145 -32.97 -34.88 29.61
CA ARG A 145 -31.90 -35.89 29.44
C ARG A 145 -32.48 -37.30 29.33
N ASP A 146 -31.82 -38.19 28.57
CA ASP A 146 -32.23 -39.60 28.40
C ASP A 146 -32.33 -40.41 29.73
N ASP A 147 -31.71 -39.94 30.82
CA ASP A 147 -31.79 -40.56 32.16
C ASP A 147 -33.06 -40.15 32.97
N GLY A 148 -33.96 -39.32 32.41
CA GLY A 148 -35.21 -38.92 33.05
C GLY A 148 -35.05 -38.01 34.28
N LYS A 149 -33.86 -37.44 34.51
CA LYS A 149 -33.61 -36.37 35.48
C LYS A 149 -33.33 -35.05 34.76
N GLU A 150 -33.98 -34.01 35.25
CA GLU A 150 -33.96 -32.64 34.73
C GLU A 150 -32.53 -32.08 34.63
N ILE A 151 -32.24 -31.29 33.58
CA ILE A 151 -31.04 -30.42 33.51
C ILE A 151 -31.43 -28.94 33.37
N ALA A 152 -32.63 -28.56 33.79
CA ALA A 152 -33.09 -27.17 33.82
C ALA A 152 -32.75 -26.48 35.16
N ASP A 153 -31.61 -26.82 35.77
CA ASP A 153 -31.14 -26.16 36.98
C ASP A 153 -30.90 -24.67 36.72
N TYR A 154 -31.50 -23.82 37.56
CA TYR A 154 -31.41 -22.36 37.51
C TYR A 154 -29.99 -21.83 37.31
N GLN A 155 -29.01 -22.51 37.91
CA GLN A 155 -27.60 -22.15 37.85
C GLN A 155 -26.99 -22.30 36.44
N SER A 156 -27.47 -23.26 35.64
CA SER A 156 -27.04 -23.45 34.25
C SER A 156 -27.59 -22.35 33.33
N PHE A 157 -28.86 -21.99 33.50
CA PHE A 157 -29.47 -20.85 32.82
C PHE A 157 -28.79 -19.53 33.20
N ALA A 158 -28.52 -19.32 34.48
CA ALA A 158 -27.79 -18.15 34.97
C ALA A 158 -26.40 -18.05 34.32
N LEU A 159 -25.64 -19.15 34.26
CA LEU A 159 -24.31 -19.18 33.62
C LEU A 159 -24.37 -18.94 32.10
N LEU A 160 -25.40 -19.46 31.42
CA LEU A 160 -25.64 -19.21 29.99
C LEU A 160 -25.99 -17.75 29.71
N ALA A 161 -26.84 -17.13 30.52
CA ALA A 161 -27.17 -15.70 30.40
C ALA A 161 -25.95 -14.80 30.71
N GLN A 162 -25.16 -15.14 31.73
CA GLN A 162 -23.92 -14.45 32.10
C GLN A 162 -22.87 -14.47 30.97
N THR A 163 -22.66 -15.64 30.34
CA THR A 163 -21.67 -15.80 29.26
C THR A 163 -22.11 -15.09 27.98
N CYS A 164 -23.39 -15.21 27.59
CA CYS A 164 -23.96 -14.45 26.46
C CYS A 164 -23.87 -12.93 26.68
N LEU A 165 -24.17 -12.44 27.89
CA LEU A 165 -24.05 -11.03 28.25
C LEU A 165 -22.61 -10.53 28.10
N LEU A 166 -21.61 -11.24 28.62
CA LEU A 166 -20.21 -10.86 28.44
C LEU A 166 -19.80 -10.80 26.97
N ILE A 167 -20.26 -11.74 26.13
CA ILE A 167 -19.94 -11.76 24.69
C ILE A 167 -20.58 -10.58 23.96
N VAL A 168 -21.86 -10.28 24.19
CA VAL A 168 -22.55 -9.14 23.57
C VAL A 168 -21.97 -7.79 24.02
N VAL A 169 -21.49 -7.74 25.26
CA VAL A 169 -20.88 -6.53 25.83
C VAL A 169 -19.45 -6.35 25.29
N TYR A 170 -18.64 -7.41 25.22
CA TYR A 170 -17.31 -7.37 24.59
C TYR A 170 -17.34 -7.05 23.10
N THR A 171 -18.27 -7.64 22.34
CA THR A 171 -18.43 -7.31 20.91
C THR A 171 -18.84 -5.85 20.70
N GLN A 172 -19.57 -5.25 21.64
CA GLN A 172 -19.88 -3.82 21.60
C GLN A 172 -18.71 -2.91 22.03
N VAL A 173 -17.73 -3.39 22.83
CA VAL A 173 -16.44 -2.68 22.97
C VAL A 173 -15.72 -2.65 21.62
N ILE A 174 -15.66 -3.80 20.94
CA ILE A 174 -14.96 -3.99 19.65
C ILE A 174 -15.64 -3.22 18.50
N LYS A 175 -16.92 -2.87 18.66
CA LYS A 175 -17.72 -2.10 17.71
C LYS A 175 -17.64 -0.57 17.93
N HIS A 176 -17.27 -0.11 19.13
CA HIS A 176 -17.14 1.32 19.45
C HIS A 176 -15.70 1.81 19.64
N GLY A 177 -14.80 0.95 20.13
CA GLY A 177 -13.39 1.05 19.76
C GLY A 177 -13.23 0.67 18.29
N GLU A 178 -12.16 1.13 17.65
CA GLU A 178 -11.74 0.47 16.41
C GLU A 178 -11.27 -0.97 16.73
N PRO A 179 -11.45 -1.94 15.81
CA PRO A 179 -11.35 -3.38 16.10
C PRO A 179 -9.92 -3.92 16.33
N GLU A 180 -8.98 -3.11 16.80
CA GLU A 180 -7.54 -3.46 16.89
C GLU A 180 -7.14 -4.26 18.17
N LEU A 181 -8.06 -4.62 19.06
CA LEU A 181 -7.73 -5.35 20.30
C LEU A 181 -7.95 -6.88 20.24
N LYS A 182 -7.04 -7.56 19.51
CA LYS A 182 -6.47 -8.93 19.69
C LYS A 182 -6.16 -9.52 18.30
N MET A 183 -4.96 -10.00 17.97
CA MET A 183 -3.85 -10.47 18.81
C MET A 183 -2.72 -9.45 19.03
N GLY A 184 -2.85 -8.24 18.48
CA GLY A 184 -1.75 -7.26 18.41
C GLY A 184 -1.27 -6.70 19.74
N THR A 185 -2.10 -6.66 20.80
CA THR A 185 -1.78 -5.92 22.03
C THR A 185 -0.85 -6.66 22.99
N VAL A 186 -0.86 -8.00 23.01
CA VAL A 186 0.18 -8.78 23.71
C VAL A 186 1.53 -8.58 23.01
N LEU A 187 1.52 -8.52 21.68
CA LEU A 187 2.69 -8.16 20.89
C LEU A 187 3.09 -6.68 21.05
N SER A 188 2.13 -5.78 21.26
CA SER A 188 2.36 -4.34 21.48
C SER A 188 2.89 -4.05 22.88
N TYR A 189 2.58 -4.86 23.89
CA TYR A 189 3.29 -4.82 25.18
C TYR A 189 4.75 -5.25 25.03
N PHE A 190 5.02 -6.28 24.21
CA PHE A 190 6.39 -6.59 23.77
C PHE A 190 7.02 -5.51 22.86
N CYS A 191 6.22 -4.71 22.14
CA CYS A 191 6.70 -3.65 21.26
C CYS A 191 6.88 -2.30 21.98
N HIS A 192 6.21 -2.09 23.13
CA HIS A 192 6.39 -0.89 23.95
C HIS A 192 7.76 -0.86 24.66
N LEU A 193 8.45 -2.01 24.72
CA LEU A 193 9.88 -2.14 25.02
C LEU A 193 10.79 -1.64 23.88
N CYS A 194 10.27 -1.34 22.68
CA CYS A 194 11.06 -0.97 21.50
C CYS A 194 10.63 0.33 20.80
N GLY A 195 9.47 0.92 21.14
CA GLY A 195 8.95 2.14 20.52
C GLY A 195 9.60 3.43 21.06
N HIS A 196 10.70 3.88 20.48
CA HIS A 196 11.28 5.21 20.75
C HIS A 196 10.82 6.25 19.72
N GLY A 197 10.30 7.39 20.19
CA GLY A 197 9.82 8.47 19.33
C GLY A 197 10.97 9.28 18.72
N ASN A 198 11.12 9.23 17.39
CA ASN A 198 12.09 10.06 16.67
C ASN A 198 11.70 11.54 16.73
N LYS A 199 12.56 12.34 17.35
CA LYS A 199 12.56 13.81 17.16
C LYS A 199 13.02 14.08 15.72
N GLU A 200 12.45 15.11 15.08
CA GLU A 200 12.99 15.57 13.80
C GLU A 200 14.37 16.20 14.03
N GLU A 201 15.38 15.56 13.47
CA GLU A 201 16.77 15.97 13.49
C GLU A 201 16.96 17.26 12.68
N LYS A 202 17.42 18.33 13.33
CA LYS A 202 17.70 19.61 12.66
C LYS A 202 19.13 19.73 12.17
N GLU A 203 20.05 19.07 12.86
CA GLU A 203 21.49 19.04 12.65
C GLU A 203 21.97 17.72 13.27
N ARG A 204 22.82 16.98 12.57
CA ARG A 204 23.46 15.75 13.07
C ARG A 204 24.75 16.12 13.79
N CYS A 205 24.95 15.61 15.01
CA CYS A 205 26.15 15.86 15.81
C CYS A 205 26.73 14.55 16.34
N LEU A 206 27.94 14.20 15.92
CA LEU A 206 28.61 12.96 16.31
C LEU A 206 30.06 13.22 16.72
N ARG A 207 30.61 12.34 17.54
CA ARG A 207 32.02 12.34 17.93
C ARG A 207 32.69 11.04 17.51
N ALA A 208 33.93 11.13 17.04
CA ALA A 208 34.74 9.95 16.77
C ALA A 208 35.03 9.20 18.07
N ASN A 209 34.94 7.87 18.02
CA ASN A 209 35.26 6.92 19.11
C ASN A 209 34.44 7.08 20.42
N ASP A 210 33.57 8.09 20.56
CA ASP A 210 32.67 8.27 21.72
C ASP A 210 31.27 7.70 21.46
N SER A 211 31.13 6.39 21.68
CA SER A 211 29.85 5.69 21.57
C SER A 211 28.79 6.22 22.55
N THR A 212 29.19 6.68 23.73
CA THR A 212 28.26 7.14 24.78
C THR A 212 27.55 8.45 24.38
N PHE A 213 28.30 9.38 23.78
CA PHE A 213 27.76 10.61 23.22
C PHE A 213 26.84 10.32 22.02
N ASN A 214 27.27 9.48 21.07
CA ASN A 214 26.50 9.19 19.86
C ASN A 214 25.17 8.45 20.16
N LEU A 215 25.18 7.52 21.12
CA LEU A 215 23.97 6.80 21.55
C LEU A 215 22.93 7.73 22.21
N SER A 216 23.34 8.87 22.77
CA SER A 216 22.41 9.86 23.35
C SER A 216 21.44 10.46 22.32
N PHE A 217 21.87 10.56 21.05
CA PHE A 217 21.06 11.05 19.94
C PHE A 217 20.17 9.99 19.29
N ARG A 218 20.43 8.69 19.56
CA ARG A 218 19.64 7.54 19.07
C ARG A 218 19.56 7.46 17.55
N TYR A 219 20.71 7.58 16.88
CA TYR A 219 20.84 7.41 15.43
C TYR A 219 20.41 6.01 14.96
N ALA A 220 20.07 5.89 13.67
CA ALA A 220 19.65 4.61 13.11
C ALA A 220 20.80 3.59 13.02
N ASN A 221 20.49 2.32 13.34
CA ASN A 221 21.43 1.21 13.17
C ASN A 221 21.72 0.94 11.68
N ASN A 222 22.91 0.43 11.36
CA ASN A 222 23.32 0.22 9.97
C ASN A 222 22.65 -0.99 9.24
N ALA A 223 21.70 -1.65 9.89
CA ALA A 223 20.93 -2.77 9.35
C ALA A 223 19.87 -2.31 8.32
N ILE A 224 19.83 -2.97 7.17
CA ILE A 224 18.77 -2.79 6.16
C ILE A 224 17.64 -3.79 6.43
N LYS A 225 16.39 -3.34 6.28
CA LYS A 225 15.19 -4.19 6.25
C LYS A 225 14.28 -3.78 5.09
N THR A 226 14.17 -4.64 4.07
CA THR A 226 13.26 -4.49 2.92
C THR A 226 12.04 -5.41 2.99
N SER A 227 12.11 -6.44 3.84
CA SER A 227 10.99 -7.31 4.22
C SER A 227 9.83 -6.53 4.86
N LYS A 228 8.61 -6.85 4.45
CA LYS A 228 7.37 -6.21 4.94
C LYS A 228 6.94 -6.76 6.29
N TYR A 229 7.02 -8.07 6.45
CA TYR A 229 6.41 -8.76 7.57
C TYR A 229 7.48 -9.23 8.58
N ASN A 230 6.99 -9.85 9.64
CA ASN A 230 7.72 -10.66 10.61
C ASN A 230 6.80 -11.85 10.92
N ILE A 231 7.31 -12.93 11.49
CA ILE A 231 6.55 -14.18 11.73
C ILE A 231 5.20 -13.91 12.42
N PHE A 232 5.19 -13.05 13.44
CA PHE A 232 3.98 -12.68 14.19
C PHE A 232 3.10 -11.62 13.51
N THR A 233 3.65 -10.79 12.63
CA THR A 233 2.92 -9.69 11.97
C THR A 233 2.45 -10.05 10.56
N PHE A 234 2.93 -11.17 10.01
CA PHE A 234 2.56 -11.70 8.71
C PHE A 234 1.04 -11.92 8.60
N LEU A 235 0.48 -12.84 9.39
CA LEU A 235 -0.94 -13.19 9.30
C LEU A 235 -1.90 -11.99 9.47
N PRO A 236 -1.79 -11.14 10.52
CA PRO A 236 -2.74 -10.02 10.69
C PRO A 236 -2.62 -8.96 9.59
N PHE A 237 -1.40 -8.55 9.19
CA PHE A 237 -1.26 -7.53 8.14
C PHE A 237 -1.56 -8.09 6.75
N ASN A 238 -1.18 -9.34 6.46
CA ASN A 238 -1.49 -9.96 5.18
C ASN A 238 -3.02 -10.13 5.00
N LEU A 239 -3.74 -10.64 6.00
CA LEU A 239 -5.21 -10.71 5.95
C LEU A 239 -5.84 -9.32 5.80
N PHE A 240 -5.36 -8.31 6.53
CA PHE A 240 -5.85 -6.94 6.38
C PHE A 240 -5.60 -6.36 4.98
N GLU A 241 -4.44 -6.63 4.37
CA GLU A 241 -4.14 -6.24 3.00
C GLU A 241 -4.99 -7.00 1.97
N GLN A 242 -5.30 -8.29 2.21
CA GLN A 242 -6.20 -9.06 1.38
C GLN A 242 -7.65 -8.56 1.47
N PHE A 243 -8.16 -8.19 2.65
CA PHE A 243 -9.52 -7.65 2.82
C PHE A 243 -9.70 -6.20 2.35
N LYS A 244 -8.62 -5.45 2.06
CA LYS A 244 -8.71 -4.17 1.32
C LYS A 244 -9.16 -4.33 -0.14
N ARG A 245 -9.28 -5.55 -0.66
CA ARG A 245 -9.86 -5.84 -1.98
C ARG A 245 -11.39 -5.93 -1.86
N LEU A 246 -12.13 -5.17 -2.69
CA LEU A 246 -13.59 -5.08 -2.60
C LEU A 246 -14.29 -6.44 -2.69
N ALA A 247 -13.81 -7.35 -3.55
CA ALA A 247 -14.35 -8.70 -3.66
C ALA A 247 -14.22 -9.50 -2.34
N ASN A 248 -13.06 -9.45 -1.68
CA ASN A 248 -12.83 -10.18 -0.42
C ASN A 248 -13.68 -9.61 0.72
N ALA A 249 -13.84 -8.28 0.79
CA ALA A 249 -14.74 -7.63 1.74
C ALA A 249 -16.22 -8.01 1.50
N TYR A 250 -16.62 -8.13 0.23
CA TYR A 250 -17.96 -8.58 -0.15
C TYR A 250 -18.23 -10.05 0.23
N PHE A 251 -17.27 -10.97 0.02
CA PHE A 251 -17.40 -12.35 0.50
C PHE A 251 -17.47 -12.46 2.02
N LEU A 252 -16.72 -11.63 2.75
CA LEU A 252 -16.84 -11.54 4.20
C LEU A 252 -18.22 -11.03 4.62
N PHE A 253 -18.77 -10.03 3.94
CA PHE A 253 -20.12 -9.52 4.19
C PHE A 253 -21.20 -10.59 3.93
N LEU A 254 -21.10 -11.36 2.85
CA LEU A 254 -22.02 -12.47 2.58
C LEU A 254 -21.91 -13.60 3.60
N LEU A 255 -20.69 -13.94 4.04
CA LEU A 255 -20.49 -14.91 5.12
C LEU A 255 -21.18 -14.44 6.41
N ILE A 256 -21.11 -13.13 6.73
CA ILE A 256 -21.83 -12.55 7.87
C ILE A 256 -23.36 -12.63 7.70
N LEU A 257 -23.89 -12.45 6.49
CA LEU A 257 -25.32 -12.63 6.22
C LEU A 257 -25.75 -14.11 6.31
N GLN A 258 -24.92 -15.05 5.84
CA GLN A 258 -25.18 -16.49 5.92
C GLN A 258 -25.12 -17.06 7.35
N LEU A 259 -24.44 -16.36 8.27
CA LEU A 259 -24.46 -16.70 9.70
C LEU A 259 -25.78 -16.32 10.40
N ILE A 260 -26.74 -15.68 9.71
CA ILE A 260 -28.07 -15.37 10.22
C ILE A 260 -29.06 -16.47 9.74
N PRO A 261 -29.53 -17.38 10.61
CA PRO A 261 -30.34 -18.53 10.20
C PRO A 261 -31.70 -18.16 9.58
N GLN A 262 -32.24 -17.00 9.97
CA GLN A 262 -33.53 -16.47 9.47
C GLN A 262 -33.45 -15.92 8.03
N ILE A 263 -32.24 -15.83 7.47
CA ILE A 263 -31.97 -15.23 6.16
C ILE A 263 -31.34 -16.24 5.20
N SER A 264 -30.48 -17.14 5.71
CA SER A 264 -29.71 -18.05 4.87
C SER A 264 -30.46 -19.32 4.49
N SER A 265 -30.75 -19.49 3.20
CA SER A 265 -31.21 -20.76 2.62
C SER A 265 -30.08 -21.74 2.28
N LEU A 266 -28.81 -21.35 2.52
CA LEU A 266 -27.61 -22.15 2.24
C LEU A 266 -26.71 -22.24 3.49
N SER A 267 -25.98 -23.35 3.63
CA SER A 267 -25.02 -23.51 4.73
C SER A 267 -23.83 -22.54 4.61
N TRP A 268 -23.53 -21.81 5.69
CA TRP A 268 -22.38 -20.87 5.79
C TRP A 268 -21.02 -21.54 5.50
N ILE A 269 -20.94 -22.87 5.66
CA ILE A 269 -19.74 -23.67 5.40
C ILE A 269 -19.29 -23.51 3.94
N THR A 270 -20.23 -23.37 3.00
CA THR A 270 -19.96 -23.26 1.55
C THR A 270 -19.08 -22.04 1.21
N THR A 271 -19.52 -20.84 1.60
CA THR A 271 -18.76 -19.59 1.42
C THR A 271 -17.53 -19.54 2.32
N GLY A 272 -17.63 -20.03 3.56
CA GLY A 272 -16.52 -20.05 4.51
C GLY A 272 -15.33 -20.85 3.98
N PHE A 273 -15.59 -22.05 3.46
CA PHE A 273 -14.58 -22.90 2.84
C PHE A 273 -13.93 -22.24 1.62
N ALA A 274 -14.75 -21.74 0.69
CA ALA A 274 -14.28 -21.07 -0.52
C ALA A 274 -13.38 -19.85 -0.22
N LEU A 275 -13.76 -19.03 0.77
CA LEU A 275 -12.99 -17.86 1.20
C LEU A 275 -11.66 -18.28 1.86
N ILE A 276 -11.67 -19.28 2.74
CA ILE A 276 -10.46 -19.80 3.40
C ILE A 276 -9.44 -20.27 2.35
N VAL A 277 -9.85 -21.09 1.39
CA VAL A 277 -8.94 -21.62 0.35
C VAL A 277 -8.25 -20.49 -0.43
N VAL A 278 -8.99 -19.48 -0.88
CA VAL A 278 -8.44 -18.38 -1.71
C VAL A 278 -7.55 -17.44 -0.90
N LEU A 279 -7.92 -17.13 0.35
CA LEU A 279 -7.07 -16.33 1.23
C LEU A 279 -5.77 -17.06 1.59
N SER A 280 -5.83 -18.38 1.82
CA SER A 280 -4.67 -19.23 2.10
C SER A 280 -3.69 -19.31 0.93
N ILE A 281 -4.17 -19.53 -0.31
CA ILE A 281 -3.29 -19.57 -1.50
C ILE A 281 -2.58 -18.22 -1.69
N THR A 282 -3.30 -17.12 -1.50
CA THR A 282 -2.73 -15.77 -1.60
C THR A 282 -1.67 -15.52 -0.50
N ALA A 283 -1.96 -15.94 0.74
CA ALA A 283 -1.01 -15.82 1.85
C ALA A 283 0.26 -16.65 1.62
N VAL A 284 0.16 -17.88 1.09
CA VAL A 284 1.34 -18.71 0.78
C VAL A 284 2.24 -18.01 -0.24
N LYS A 285 1.67 -17.40 -1.30
CA LYS A 285 2.44 -16.61 -2.27
C LYS A 285 3.17 -15.44 -1.59
N ASP A 286 2.43 -14.60 -0.87
CA ASP A 286 2.99 -13.41 -0.22
C ASP A 286 4.07 -13.77 0.83
N ALA A 287 3.96 -14.93 1.48
CA ALA A 287 4.97 -15.46 2.39
C ALA A 287 6.28 -15.86 1.67
N ILE A 288 6.19 -16.52 0.51
CA ILE A 288 7.37 -16.91 -0.30
C ILE A 288 8.14 -15.65 -0.74
N ASP A 289 7.42 -14.63 -1.22
CA ASP A 289 8.00 -13.38 -1.67
C ASP A 289 8.73 -12.64 -0.52
N ASP A 290 8.15 -12.59 0.68
CA ASP A 290 8.79 -11.93 1.84
C ASP A 290 9.94 -12.74 2.45
N ILE A 291 9.86 -14.08 2.43
CA ILE A 291 10.98 -14.97 2.81
C ILE A 291 12.20 -14.71 1.90
N ASN A 292 11.99 -14.50 0.60
CA ASN A 292 13.08 -14.19 -0.31
C ASN A 292 13.69 -12.81 -0.02
N ARG A 293 12.90 -11.80 0.35
CA ARG A 293 13.40 -10.49 0.84
C ARG A 293 14.24 -10.65 2.11
N HIS A 294 13.76 -11.42 3.10
CA HIS A 294 14.52 -11.71 4.32
C HIS A 294 15.88 -12.38 4.03
N LYS A 295 15.96 -13.30 3.05
CA LYS A 295 17.25 -13.90 2.63
C LYS A 295 18.20 -12.84 2.05
N CYS A 296 17.70 -11.93 1.21
CA CYS A 296 18.49 -10.83 0.64
C CYS A 296 18.97 -9.84 1.72
N ASP A 297 18.08 -9.36 2.60
CA ASP A 297 18.41 -8.51 3.75
C ASP A 297 19.52 -9.17 4.60
N ARG A 298 19.39 -10.48 4.88
CA ARG A 298 20.36 -11.25 5.67
C ARG A 298 21.72 -11.38 4.98
N LYS A 299 21.79 -11.44 3.66
CA LYS A 299 23.05 -11.47 2.89
C LYS A 299 23.80 -10.15 3.00
N VAL A 300 23.10 -9.02 2.92
CA VAL A 300 23.71 -7.67 3.03
C VAL A 300 24.14 -7.38 4.48
N ASN A 301 23.27 -7.64 5.45
CA ASN A 301 23.53 -7.32 6.87
C ASN A 301 24.66 -8.15 7.49
N ASN A 302 24.97 -9.35 6.96
CA ASN A 302 26.10 -10.19 7.40
C ASN A 302 27.39 -9.98 6.59
N ARG A 303 27.46 -9.01 5.66
CA ARG A 303 28.75 -8.58 5.10
C ARG A 303 29.66 -8.10 6.24
N LYS A 304 30.96 -8.24 6.06
CA LYS A 304 31.99 -7.91 7.06
C LYS A 304 32.70 -6.59 6.69
N VAL A 305 33.32 -5.97 7.68
CA VAL A 305 34.20 -4.80 7.56
C VAL A 305 35.06 -4.70 8.82
N ASP A 306 36.26 -4.15 8.72
CA ASP A 306 37.12 -3.91 9.89
C ASP A 306 36.78 -2.59 10.56
N VAL A 307 36.51 -2.65 11.87
CA VAL A 307 36.10 -1.50 12.70
C VAL A 307 37.13 -1.31 13.79
N LEU A 308 37.56 -0.06 14.00
CA LEU A 308 38.46 0.30 15.09
C LEU A 308 37.70 0.30 16.42
N MET A 309 38.06 -0.62 17.31
CA MET A 309 37.46 -0.76 18.64
C MET A 309 38.53 -1.16 19.67
N ASP A 310 38.59 -0.44 20.79
CA ASP A 310 39.52 -0.69 21.90
C ASP A 310 41.01 -0.70 21.49
N GLY A 311 41.38 0.16 20.52
CA GLY A 311 42.76 0.24 20.01
C GLY A 311 43.16 -0.86 19.04
N GLN A 312 42.22 -1.66 18.54
CA GLN A 312 42.48 -2.72 17.56
C GLN A 312 41.42 -2.74 16.44
N LEU A 313 41.81 -3.22 15.25
CA LEU A 313 40.87 -3.50 14.18
C LEU A 313 40.16 -4.84 14.44
N LYS A 314 38.84 -4.80 14.56
CA LYS A 314 37.99 -5.97 14.79
C LYS A 314 37.05 -6.15 13.60
N ASN A 315 37.03 -7.36 13.06
CA ASN A 315 36.22 -7.70 11.89
C ASN A 315 34.75 -7.88 12.29
N GLU A 316 33.92 -6.89 11.98
CA GLU A 316 32.52 -6.80 12.41
C GLU A 316 31.52 -6.91 11.27
N LYS A 317 30.26 -7.18 11.62
CA LYS A 317 29.17 -7.23 10.64
C LYS A 317 28.67 -5.83 10.30
N TRP A 318 28.29 -5.61 9.05
CA TRP A 318 27.69 -4.35 8.58
C TRP A 318 26.53 -3.87 9.47
N MET A 319 25.68 -4.78 9.95
CA MET A 319 24.55 -4.43 10.83
C MET A 319 24.96 -3.95 12.24
N ASN A 320 26.19 -4.23 12.68
CA ASN A 320 26.72 -3.85 13.99
C ASN A 320 27.44 -2.50 13.97
N VAL A 321 27.82 -1.99 12.78
CA VAL A 321 28.47 -0.69 12.60
C VAL A 321 27.56 0.45 13.07
N GLN A 322 28.10 1.37 13.87
CA GLN A 322 27.39 2.51 14.46
C GLN A 322 27.97 3.85 14.00
N VAL A 323 27.15 4.91 14.12
CA VAL A 323 27.57 6.28 13.84
C VAL A 323 28.71 6.70 14.79
N GLY A 324 29.78 7.26 14.23
CA GLY A 324 31.00 7.63 14.93
C GLY A 324 32.03 6.52 15.16
N ASN A 325 31.79 5.30 14.67
CA ASN A 325 32.87 4.31 14.53
C ASN A 325 33.80 4.72 13.37
N ILE A 326 35.10 4.45 13.53
CA ILE A 326 36.07 4.48 12.44
C ILE A 326 36.13 3.09 11.82
N VAL A 327 35.96 3.00 10.50
CA VAL A 327 36.06 1.76 9.74
C VAL A 327 37.23 1.83 8.77
N LYS A 328 37.93 0.71 8.59
CA LYS A 328 38.90 0.52 7.51
C LYS A 328 38.18 -0.15 6.35
N LEU A 329 38.42 0.34 5.13
CA LEU A 329 38.01 -0.31 3.89
C LEU A 329 39.26 -0.71 3.11
N GLU A 330 39.24 -1.88 2.47
CA GLU A 330 40.29 -2.37 1.58
C GLU A 330 39.87 -2.29 0.10
N ASN A 331 40.86 -2.33 -0.80
CA ASN A 331 40.63 -2.21 -2.24
C ASN A 331 39.60 -3.24 -2.76
N ASN A 332 38.63 -2.77 -3.56
CA ASN A 332 37.48 -3.51 -4.08
C ASN A 332 36.38 -3.85 -3.06
N GLU A 333 36.45 -3.34 -1.82
CA GLU A 333 35.32 -3.45 -0.88
C GLU A 333 34.21 -2.43 -1.15
N PHE A 334 32.98 -2.80 -0.77
CA PHE A 334 31.84 -1.88 -0.79
C PHE A 334 31.83 -0.99 0.45
N VAL A 335 31.62 0.31 0.25
CA VAL A 335 31.41 1.28 1.32
C VAL A 335 30.14 0.93 2.10
N THR A 336 30.28 0.74 3.41
CA THR A 336 29.29 0.05 4.28
C THR A 336 28.16 0.92 4.81
N ALA A 337 28.42 2.23 4.87
CA ALA A 337 27.62 3.30 5.45
C ALA A 337 28.12 4.62 4.83
N ASP A 338 27.48 5.77 5.05
CA ASP A 338 28.06 7.03 4.53
C ASP A 338 29.20 7.48 5.48
N LEU A 339 30.42 7.59 4.97
CA LEU A 339 31.65 7.80 5.75
C LEU A 339 32.29 9.17 5.45
N LEU A 340 32.77 9.87 6.49
CA LEU A 340 33.74 10.95 6.36
C LEU A 340 35.14 10.34 6.21
N LEU A 341 35.81 10.60 5.09
CA LEU A 341 37.17 10.14 4.81
C LEU A 341 38.17 10.85 5.74
N LEU A 342 38.96 10.06 6.49
CA LEU A 342 39.97 10.55 7.44
C LEU A 342 41.38 10.51 6.84
N SER A 343 41.80 9.35 6.34
CA SER A 343 43.12 9.10 5.75
C SER A 343 43.05 8.00 4.69
N SER A 344 44.05 7.95 3.80
CA SER A 344 44.18 6.89 2.79
C SER A 344 45.63 6.57 2.47
N SER A 345 45.82 5.42 1.82
CA SER A 345 47.11 4.94 1.28
C SER A 345 47.73 5.87 0.22
N GLU A 346 46.90 6.55 -0.59
CA GLU A 346 47.38 7.28 -1.76
C GLU A 346 47.98 8.67 -1.42
N PRO A 347 48.95 9.16 -2.21
CA PRO A 347 49.50 10.50 -2.08
C PRO A 347 48.40 11.59 -2.02
N LEU A 348 48.65 12.63 -1.22
CA LEU A 348 47.71 13.73 -0.97
C LEU A 348 46.37 13.30 -0.30
N ASN A 349 46.31 12.09 0.26
CA ASN A 349 45.12 11.47 0.85
C ASN A 349 43.94 11.39 -0.13
N LEU A 350 44.23 10.96 -1.36
CA LEU A 350 43.24 10.72 -2.39
C LEU A 350 42.62 9.32 -2.24
N VAL A 351 41.40 9.17 -2.74
CA VAL A 351 40.65 7.91 -2.77
C VAL A 351 39.88 7.86 -4.09
N TYR A 352 39.87 6.72 -4.77
CA TYR A 352 39.06 6.51 -5.96
C TYR A 352 37.86 5.62 -5.63
N VAL A 353 36.66 6.07 -5.98
CA VAL A 353 35.42 5.29 -5.81
C VAL A 353 34.65 5.15 -7.10
N GLU A 354 34.17 3.94 -7.35
CA GLU A 354 33.20 3.62 -8.39
C GLU A 354 31.79 3.85 -7.83
N THR A 355 30.95 4.63 -8.52
CA THR A 355 29.60 4.99 -8.05
C THR A 355 28.47 4.28 -8.78
N ALA A 356 28.79 3.23 -9.54
CA ALA A 356 27.86 2.37 -10.27
C ALA A 356 26.52 2.12 -9.53
N GLU A 357 26.52 1.57 -8.31
CA GLU A 357 25.25 1.29 -7.58
C GLU A 357 24.42 2.54 -7.19
N LEU A 358 24.99 3.75 -7.24
CA LEU A 358 24.39 5.00 -6.76
C LEU A 358 23.87 5.91 -7.87
N ASP A 359 24.56 5.95 -9.02
CA ASP A 359 24.22 6.81 -10.17
C ASP A 359 24.48 6.15 -11.54
N GLY A 360 24.97 4.91 -11.59
CA GLY A 360 25.33 4.20 -12.82
C GLY A 360 26.70 4.57 -13.38
N GLU A 361 27.40 5.57 -12.83
CA GLU A 361 28.67 6.00 -13.39
C GLU A 361 29.79 5.00 -13.06
N THR A 362 30.34 4.38 -14.11
CA THR A 362 31.50 3.47 -14.05
C THR A 362 32.84 4.20 -13.96
N ASN A 363 32.85 5.51 -14.21
CA ASN A 363 34.04 6.35 -14.05
C ASN A 363 34.41 6.49 -12.57
N LEU A 364 35.69 6.32 -12.26
CA LEU A 364 36.20 6.49 -10.90
C LEU A 364 36.13 7.97 -10.49
N LYS A 365 35.37 8.25 -9.43
CA LYS A 365 35.29 9.59 -8.81
C LYS A 365 36.39 9.71 -7.77
N VAL A 366 37.17 10.78 -7.87
CA VAL A 366 38.22 11.11 -6.91
C VAL A 366 37.60 11.78 -5.68
N LYS A 367 38.01 11.35 -4.50
CA LYS A 367 37.69 11.94 -3.19
C LYS A 367 38.99 12.25 -2.46
N GLN A 368 38.96 13.20 -1.54
CA GLN A 368 40.16 13.63 -0.81
C GLN A 368 39.83 13.83 0.67
N ALA A 369 40.71 13.35 1.56
CA ALA A 369 40.59 13.61 2.99
C ALA A 369 40.88 15.08 3.33
N LEU A 370 40.64 15.48 4.59
CA LEU A 370 41.25 16.71 5.11
C LEU A 370 42.75 16.47 5.35
N THR A 371 43.59 17.46 5.05
CA THR A 371 45.05 17.37 5.30
C THR A 371 45.36 17.05 6.76
N VAL A 372 44.66 17.71 7.69
CA VAL A 372 44.83 17.56 9.14
C VAL A 372 44.43 16.17 9.66
N THR A 373 43.50 15.46 9.00
CA THR A 373 43.17 14.07 9.34
C THR A 373 44.04 13.07 8.58
N GLY A 374 44.54 13.45 7.40
CA GLY A 374 45.43 12.63 6.59
C GLY A 374 46.78 12.33 7.27
N GLU A 375 47.27 13.24 8.12
CA GLU A 375 48.46 13.02 8.95
C GLU A 375 48.32 11.85 9.94
N LEU A 376 47.10 11.36 10.21
CA LEU A 376 46.87 10.16 11.03
C LEU A 376 47.37 8.88 10.34
N GLY A 377 47.45 8.86 8.99
CA GLY A 377 47.92 7.72 8.21
C GLY A 377 47.17 6.42 8.50
N ASP A 378 47.92 5.33 8.64
CA ASP A 378 47.47 4.02 9.12
C ASP A 378 47.71 3.81 10.63
N ASN A 379 48.16 4.84 11.36
CA ASN A 379 48.56 4.71 12.75
C ASN A 379 47.33 4.52 13.65
N ILE A 380 47.11 3.26 14.05
CA ILE A 380 46.01 2.80 14.88
C ILE A 380 45.94 3.56 16.22
N GLU A 381 47.07 3.92 16.83
CA GLU A 381 47.11 4.67 18.10
C GLU A 381 46.60 6.11 17.90
N ALA A 382 47.05 6.77 16.82
CA ALA A 382 46.61 8.12 16.46
C ALA A 382 45.11 8.15 16.09
N LEU A 383 44.64 7.17 15.31
CA LEU A 383 43.23 7.00 14.96
C LEU A 383 42.35 6.66 16.19
N THR A 384 42.91 6.01 17.21
CA THR A 384 42.21 5.72 18.48
C THR A 384 42.11 6.98 19.35
N ALA A 385 43.18 7.78 19.42
CA ALA A 385 43.22 9.05 20.15
C ALA A 385 42.43 10.19 19.46
N PHE A 386 42.03 10.02 18.20
CA PHE A 386 41.29 11.02 17.43
C PHE A 386 39.91 11.34 18.03
N ASN A 387 39.75 12.56 18.54
CA ASN A 387 38.54 13.07 19.17
C ASN A 387 37.97 14.28 18.40
N GLY A 388 37.49 14.02 17.17
CA GLY A 388 36.81 15.03 16.35
C GLY A 388 35.30 15.07 16.57
N GLU A 389 34.73 16.27 16.72
CA GLU A 389 33.27 16.49 16.72
C GLU A 389 32.80 16.93 15.33
N VAL A 390 31.95 16.13 14.68
CA VAL A 390 31.38 16.41 13.35
C VAL A 390 29.94 16.88 13.50
N ARG A 391 29.64 18.03 12.90
CA ARG A 391 28.29 18.59 12.76
C ARG A 391 27.89 18.67 11.30
N CYS A 392 26.73 18.15 10.90
CA CYS A 392 26.31 18.15 9.50
C CYS A 392 24.79 18.26 9.30
N GLU A 393 24.37 18.52 8.06
CA GLU A 393 22.94 18.55 7.69
C GLU A 393 22.26 17.18 7.94
N PRO A 394 20.95 17.16 8.28
CA PRO A 394 20.21 15.91 8.48
C PRO A 394 20.21 15.02 7.21
N PRO A 395 19.97 13.70 7.37
CA PRO A 395 19.98 12.76 6.26
C PRO A 395 19.02 13.20 5.15
N ASN A 396 19.51 13.25 3.92
CA ASN A 396 18.76 13.72 2.76
C ASN A 396 19.16 12.94 1.49
N ASN A 397 18.33 13.05 0.46
CA ASN A 397 18.44 12.25 -0.77
C ASN A 397 19.31 12.88 -1.88
N ARG A 398 20.06 13.95 -1.61
CA ARG A 398 20.89 14.62 -2.63
C ARG A 398 22.31 14.04 -2.65
N LEU A 399 22.60 13.21 -3.64
CA LEU A 399 23.90 12.52 -3.78
C LEU A 399 25.07 13.49 -3.92
N ASP A 400 24.87 14.57 -4.68
CA ASP A 400 25.79 15.66 -5.01
C ASP A 400 26.12 16.59 -3.83
N LYS A 401 25.22 16.69 -2.85
CA LYS A 401 25.32 17.68 -1.77
C LYS A 401 25.54 17.04 -0.41
N PHE A 402 26.58 17.50 0.27
CA PHE A 402 26.80 17.32 1.70
C PHE A 402 27.35 18.62 2.27
N LYS A 403 26.95 18.98 3.50
CA LYS A 403 27.51 20.12 4.24
C LYS A 403 27.69 19.74 5.71
N GLY A 404 28.90 19.95 6.20
CA GLY A 404 29.22 19.82 7.62
C GLY A 404 30.43 20.63 8.05
N THR A 405 30.81 20.45 9.31
CA THR A 405 32.00 21.03 9.94
C THR A 405 32.61 19.98 10.85
N LEU A 406 33.90 19.68 10.69
CA LEU A 406 34.70 18.95 11.67
C LEU A 406 35.31 19.97 12.64
N THR A 407 35.13 19.75 13.94
CA THR A 407 35.82 20.50 14.99
C THR A 407 36.89 19.61 15.62
N LEU A 408 38.14 20.04 15.58
CA LEU A 408 39.29 19.32 16.12
C LEU A 408 40.20 20.31 16.86
N ASN A 409 40.56 20.02 18.11
CA ASN A 409 41.41 20.88 18.96
C ASN A 409 40.94 22.35 19.08
N GLY A 410 39.66 22.63 18.85
CA GLY A 410 39.08 23.97 18.85
C GLY A 410 39.02 24.66 17.48
N GLU A 411 39.77 24.20 16.49
CA GLU A 411 39.66 24.64 15.10
C GLU A 411 38.48 23.99 14.38
N ARG A 412 38.02 24.63 13.29
CA ARG A 412 36.85 24.19 12.51
C ARG A 412 37.19 24.09 11.03
N TYR A 413 37.03 22.89 10.47
CA TYR A 413 37.25 22.59 9.06
C TYR A 413 35.92 22.32 8.37
N ALA A 414 35.68 22.96 7.23
CA ALA A 414 34.46 22.74 6.45
C ALA A 414 34.48 21.37 5.77
N LEU A 415 33.32 20.69 5.77
CA LEU A 415 33.12 19.41 5.09
C LEU A 415 32.14 19.59 3.93
N ASP A 416 32.59 19.16 2.76
CA ASP A 416 31.85 19.13 1.50
C ASP A 416 31.64 17.67 1.04
N ASN A 417 31.00 17.48 -0.12
CA ASN A 417 30.69 16.16 -0.67
C ASN A 417 31.95 15.40 -1.14
N ASP A 418 33.12 16.04 -1.20
CA ASP A 418 34.38 15.42 -1.66
C ASP A 418 35.20 14.83 -0.52
N LYS A 419 34.85 15.14 0.73
CA LYS A 419 35.33 14.44 1.93
C LYS A 419 34.50 13.18 2.27
N VAL A 420 33.44 12.85 1.54
CA VAL A 420 32.47 11.81 1.92
C VAL A 420 32.41 10.66 0.92
N LEU A 421 32.45 9.42 1.43
CA LEU A 421 32.19 8.19 0.70
C LEU A 421 30.75 7.74 0.98
N LEU A 422 29.98 7.37 -0.05
CA LEU A 422 28.57 7.00 0.10
C LEU A 422 28.39 5.48 0.12
N ARG A 423 27.39 4.98 0.87
CA ARG A 423 27.03 3.56 0.87
C ARG A 423 26.64 3.10 -0.53
N GLY A 424 27.24 1.99 -0.98
CA GLY A 424 27.07 1.46 -2.35
C GLY A 424 28.17 1.85 -3.32
N CYS A 425 29.03 2.83 -2.99
CA CYS A 425 30.30 2.99 -3.68
C CYS A 425 31.17 1.73 -3.51
N THR A 426 32.01 1.43 -4.49
CA THR A 426 33.10 0.44 -4.36
C THR A 426 34.44 1.18 -4.33
N LEU A 427 35.29 0.86 -3.35
CA LEU A 427 36.66 1.39 -3.29
C LEU A 427 37.48 0.77 -4.41
N ARG A 428 38.22 1.57 -5.18
CA ARG A 428 39.08 1.12 -6.29
C ARG A 428 40.41 1.85 -6.23
N ASN A 429 41.47 1.28 -6.79
CA ASN A 429 42.78 1.94 -6.97
C ASN A 429 43.28 2.68 -5.71
N THR A 430 43.03 2.10 -4.53
CA THR A 430 43.39 2.63 -3.21
C THR A 430 43.52 1.41 -2.32
N GLU A 431 44.71 1.11 -1.80
CA GLU A 431 44.95 -0.12 -1.02
C GLU A 431 44.06 -0.18 0.23
N TRP A 432 44.03 0.94 0.97
CA TRP A 432 43.17 1.14 2.13
C TRP A 432 42.77 2.61 2.32
N CYS A 433 41.64 2.83 3.00
CA CYS A 433 41.26 4.11 3.56
C CYS A 433 40.53 3.95 4.91
N PHE A 434 40.67 4.94 5.80
CA PHE A 434 39.92 5.03 7.05
C PHE A 434 38.78 6.05 6.93
N GLY A 435 37.58 5.67 7.36
CA GLY A 435 36.39 6.52 7.31
C GLY A 435 35.59 6.51 8.62
N LEU A 436 35.11 7.68 9.03
CA LEU A 436 34.24 7.87 10.20
C LEU A 436 32.77 7.81 9.78
N VAL A 437 31.98 6.90 10.36
CA VAL A 437 30.57 6.67 9.98
C VAL A 437 29.68 7.87 10.36
N ILE A 438 29.00 8.47 9.38
CA ILE A 438 28.07 9.62 9.54
C ILE A 438 26.61 9.17 9.52
N PHE A 439 26.21 8.41 8.49
CA PHE A 439 24.84 7.92 8.32
C PHE A 439 24.84 6.40 8.22
N GLY A 440 24.04 5.74 9.07
CA GLY A 440 23.88 4.29 9.08
C GLY A 440 22.53 3.85 8.50
N GLY A 441 22.52 2.76 7.75
CA GLY A 441 21.32 2.02 7.37
C GLY A 441 20.30 2.91 6.64
N PRO A 442 19.08 3.11 7.20
CA PRO A 442 18.04 3.90 6.55
C PRO A 442 18.39 5.39 6.40
N ASP A 443 19.35 5.92 7.19
CA ASP A 443 19.77 7.31 7.10
C ASP A 443 20.70 7.58 5.89
N THR A 444 21.29 6.53 5.30
CA THR A 444 22.23 6.68 4.17
C THR A 444 21.56 7.26 2.93
N LYS A 445 22.29 8.06 2.15
CA LYS A 445 21.76 8.71 0.94
C LYS A 445 21.19 7.69 -0.06
N LEU A 446 21.78 6.49 -0.14
CA LEU A 446 21.27 5.38 -0.97
C LEU A 446 19.86 4.96 -0.53
N MET A 447 19.65 4.70 0.77
CA MET A 447 18.36 4.28 1.30
C MET A 447 17.30 5.39 1.23
N GLN A 448 17.70 6.65 1.39
CA GLN A 448 16.83 7.82 1.20
C GLN A 448 16.35 7.95 -0.26
N ASN A 449 17.16 7.57 -1.26
CA ASN A 449 16.75 7.50 -2.67
C ASN A 449 15.97 6.22 -3.03
N SER A 450 16.24 5.11 -2.33
CA SER A 450 15.51 3.84 -2.51
C SER A 450 14.01 3.96 -2.21
N GLY A 451 13.60 4.89 -1.35
CA GLY A 451 12.19 5.27 -1.13
C GLY A 451 11.28 4.13 -0.63
N LYS A 452 9.96 4.38 -0.58
CA LYS A 452 8.97 3.33 -0.29
C LYS A 452 8.45 2.70 -1.58
N SER A 453 8.34 1.37 -1.62
CA SER A 453 7.70 0.67 -2.74
C SER A 453 6.20 1.00 -2.79
N ILE A 454 5.71 1.38 -3.96
CA ILE A 454 4.30 1.73 -4.20
C ILE A 454 3.65 0.55 -4.92
N PHE A 455 2.54 0.04 -4.40
CA PHE A 455 1.79 -1.03 -5.05
C PHE A 455 1.08 -0.50 -6.30
N LYS A 456 1.50 -0.95 -7.49
CA LYS A 456 0.85 -0.64 -8.76
C LYS A 456 -0.39 -1.52 -8.95
N ARG A 457 -1.41 -0.99 -9.63
CA ARG A 457 -2.65 -1.70 -9.99
C ARG A 457 -2.84 -1.66 -11.49
N THR A 458 -3.34 -2.74 -12.08
CA THR A 458 -3.60 -2.80 -13.53
C THR A 458 -4.88 -2.04 -13.89
N SER A 459 -5.04 -1.69 -15.17
CA SER A 459 -6.30 -1.19 -15.71
C SER A 459 -7.43 -2.22 -15.56
N ILE A 460 -7.10 -3.50 -15.71
CA ILE A 460 -8.01 -4.63 -15.54
C ILE A 460 -8.48 -4.77 -14.08
N ASP A 461 -7.62 -4.54 -13.09
CA ASP A 461 -8.05 -4.48 -11.68
C ASP A 461 -9.07 -3.36 -11.47
N HIS A 462 -8.86 -2.19 -12.07
CA HIS A 462 -9.80 -1.07 -11.93
C HIS A 462 -11.14 -1.39 -12.60
N LEU A 463 -11.12 -1.95 -13.81
CA LEU A 463 -12.31 -2.43 -14.52
C LEU A 463 -13.04 -3.51 -13.73
N THR A 464 -12.33 -4.50 -13.19
CA THR A 464 -12.90 -5.59 -12.39
C THR A 464 -13.64 -5.05 -11.16
N ASN A 465 -13.07 -4.06 -10.46
CA ASN A 465 -13.76 -3.41 -9.34
C ASN A 465 -15.05 -2.67 -9.79
N ILE A 466 -15.07 -2.06 -10.98
CA ILE A 466 -16.28 -1.42 -11.54
C ILE A 466 -17.32 -2.49 -11.92
N LEU A 467 -16.90 -3.57 -12.58
CA LEU A 467 -17.78 -4.67 -12.97
C LEU A 467 -18.39 -5.39 -11.76
N VAL A 468 -17.63 -5.59 -10.67
CA VAL A 468 -18.16 -6.12 -9.40
C VAL A 468 -19.26 -5.21 -8.82
N LEU A 469 -19.11 -3.88 -8.89
CA LEU A 469 -20.16 -2.94 -8.47
C LEU A 469 -21.39 -2.99 -9.40
N CYS A 470 -21.20 -3.18 -10.71
CA CYS A 470 -22.31 -3.37 -11.65
C CYS A 470 -23.06 -4.68 -11.39
N ILE A 471 -22.35 -5.77 -11.07
CA ILE A 471 -22.93 -7.06 -10.68
C ILE A 471 -23.71 -6.93 -9.38
N PHE A 472 -23.19 -6.21 -8.39
CA PHE A 472 -23.93 -5.92 -7.16
C PHE A 472 -25.23 -5.15 -7.43
N GLY A 473 -25.19 -4.13 -8.29
CA GLY A 473 -26.39 -3.38 -8.70
C GLY A 473 -27.42 -4.26 -9.43
N PHE A 474 -26.96 -5.11 -10.35
CA PHE A 474 -27.80 -6.07 -11.06
C PHE A 474 -28.43 -7.10 -10.11
N LEU A 475 -27.63 -7.70 -9.22
CA LEU A 475 -28.07 -8.63 -8.18
C LEU A 475 -29.15 -7.99 -7.30
N ALA A 476 -28.89 -6.79 -6.78
CA ALA A 476 -29.87 -6.07 -5.96
C ALA A 476 -31.19 -5.82 -6.71
N SER A 477 -31.13 -5.47 -8.00
CA SER A 477 -32.33 -5.28 -8.82
C SER A 477 -33.13 -6.57 -9.02
N MET A 478 -32.46 -7.71 -9.23
CA MET A 478 -33.10 -9.02 -9.36
C MET A 478 -33.72 -9.46 -8.05
N CYS A 479 -33.03 -9.31 -6.92
CA CYS A 479 -33.60 -9.57 -5.60
C CYS A 479 -34.84 -8.70 -5.33
N SER A 480 -34.81 -7.40 -5.68
CA SER A 480 -36.01 -6.55 -5.55
C SER A 480 -37.20 -7.02 -6.39
N ILE A 481 -36.97 -7.49 -7.62
CA ILE A 481 -38.03 -8.05 -8.48
C ILE A 481 -38.64 -9.30 -7.82
N LEU A 482 -37.81 -10.25 -7.36
CA LEU A 482 -38.28 -11.48 -6.73
C LEU A 482 -38.99 -11.22 -5.39
N THR A 483 -38.53 -10.24 -4.62
CA THR A 483 -39.20 -9.78 -3.38
C THR A 483 -40.58 -9.18 -3.64
N ILE A 484 -40.74 -8.38 -4.70
CA ILE A 484 -42.05 -7.83 -5.08
C ILE A 484 -42.96 -8.97 -5.57
N GLY A 485 -42.44 -9.91 -6.36
CA GLY A 485 -43.15 -11.12 -6.78
C GLY A 485 -43.65 -11.93 -5.58
N ASN A 486 -42.77 -12.18 -4.61
CA ASN A 486 -43.11 -12.84 -3.35
C ASN A 486 -44.21 -12.10 -2.58
N ALA A 487 -44.09 -10.78 -2.40
CA ALA A 487 -45.07 -9.99 -1.68
C ALA A 487 -46.49 -10.09 -2.29
N ILE A 488 -46.57 -10.08 -3.63
CA ILE A 488 -47.82 -10.22 -4.37
C ILE A 488 -48.38 -11.64 -4.23
N TRP A 489 -47.53 -12.67 -4.41
CA TRP A 489 -47.93 -14.08 -4.30
C TRP A 489 -48.41 -14.45 -2.89
N GLU A 490 -47.68 -14.01 -1.85
CA GLU A 490 -47.98 -14.24 -0.44
C GLU A 490 -49.29 -13.57 0.00
N THR A 491 -49.64 -12.44 -0.62
CA THR A 491 -50.89 -11.71 -0.36
C THR A 491 -52.10 -12.36 -1.04
N ASN A 492 -51.93 -12.90 -2.26
CA ASN A 492 -53.04 -13.39 -3.08
C ASN A 492 -53.33 -14.89 -2.89
N GLU A 493 -52.28 -15.71 -2.83
CA GLU A 493 -52.36 -17.18 -2.81
C GLU A 493 -51.84 -17.77 -1.49
N GLY A 494 -50.72 -17.24 -0.98
CA GLY A 494 -50.08 -17.75 0.24
C GLY A 494 -50.97 -17.72 1.49
N SER A 495 -51.87 -16.74 1.60
CA SER A 495 -52.88 -16.67 2.67
C SER A 495 -53.85 -17.86 2.66
N VAL A 496 -54.21 -18.37 1.48
CA VAL A 496 -55.10 -19.53 1.31
C VAL A 496 -54.34 -20.84 1.56
N PHE A 497 -53.05 -20.88 1.19
CA PHE A 497 -52.18 -22.06 1.36
C PHE A 497 -51.78 -22.35 2.81
N THR A 498 -52.06 -21.45 3.75
CA THR A 498 -51.79 -21.63 5.20
C THR A 498 -52.45 -22.88 5.82
N MET A 499 -53.44 -23.48 5.15
CA MET A 499 -54.06 -24.75 5.54
C MET A 499 -53.17 -25.98 5.30
N PHE A 500 -52.18 -25.87 4.42
CA PHE A 500 -51.26 -26.97 4.06
C PHE A 500 -49.82 -26.75 4.55
N LEU A 501 -49.40 -25.50 4.78
CA LEU A 501 -48.16 -25.13 5.48
C LEU A 501 -48.48 -24.07 6.55
N PRO A 502 -48.44 -24.40 7.85
CA PRO A 502 -48.67 -23.43 8.92
C PRO A 502 -47.55 -22.38 8.99
N ARG A 503 -47.91 -21.10 9.11
CA ARG A 503 -46.93 -20.04 9.45
C ARG A 503 -46.50 -20.13 10.90
N GLU A 504 -45.24 -19.81 11.18
CA GLU A 504 -44.81 -19.42 12.53
C GLU A 504 -45.54 -18.13 12.97
N PRO A 505 -45.97 -18.03 14.24
CA PRO A 505 -46.79 -16.90 14.70
C PRO A 505 -45.98 -15.60 14.74
N GLY A 506 -46.38 -14.62 13.93
CA GLY A 506 -45.81 -13.25 13.91
C GLY A 506 -45.17 -12.81 12.59
N ILE A 507 -45.17 -13.65 11.55
CA ILE A 507 -44.62 -13.29 10.23
C ILE A 507 -45.71 -12.75 9.30
N ASP A 508 -45.82 -11.42 9.22
CA ASP A 508 -46.65 -10.73 8.22
C ASP A 508 -45.98 -10.72 6.83
N ALA A 509 -46.78 -10.57 5.77
CA ALA A 509 -46.30 -10.55 4.38
C ALA A 509 -45.14 -9.54 4.10
N PRO A 510 -45.07 -8.34 4.72
CA PRO A 510 -43.92 -7.44 4.57
C PRO A 510 -42.63 -7.99 5.21
N LEU A 511 -42.74 -8.72 6.32
CA LEU A 511 -41.60 -9.32 7.02
C LEU A 511 -41.07 -10.53 6.24
N SER A 512 -41.97 -11.41 5.76
CA SER A 512 -41.63 -12.52 4.85
C SER A 512 -40.88 -12.01 3.61
N SER A 513 -41.43 -10.99 2.95
CA SER A 513 -40.83 -10.39 1.75
C SER A 513 -39.47 -9.73 2.03
N PHE A 514 -39.30 -9.09 3.19
CA PHE A 514 -38.03 -8.53 3.62
C PHE A 514 -36.96 -9.60 3.86
N LEU A 515 -37.30 -10.73 4.48
CA LEU A 515 -36.35 -11.84 4.69
C LEU A 515 -35.94 -12.47 3.36
N ILE A 516 -36.92 -12.74 2.48
CA ILE A 516 -36.70 -13.36 1.17
C ILE A 516 -35.84 -12.50 0.23
N PHE A 517 -35.87 -11.16 0.35
CA PHE A 517 -34.92 -10.27 -0.31
C PHE A 517 -33.46 -10.66 -0.02
N TRP A 518 -33.14 -10.86 1.25
CA TRP A 518 -31.79 -11.20 1.70
C TRP A 518 -31.42 -12.66 1.40
N SER A 519 -32.39 -13.59 1.40
CA SER A 519 -32.18 -14.97 0.95
C SER A 519 -31.77 -15.04 -0.53
N TYR A 520 -32.41 -14.28 -1.43
CA TYR A 520 -31.99 -14.23 -2.83
C TYR A 520 -30.60 -13.60 -3.04
N VAL A 521 -30.21 -12.62 -2.22
CA VAL A 521 -28.84 -12.06 -2.26
C VAL A 521 -27.78 -13.13 -1.94
N ILE A 522 -28.11 -14.09 -1.09
CA ILE A 522 -27.23 -15.21 -0.71
C ILE A 522 -27.14 -16.26 -1.82
N VAL A 523 -28.28 -16.66 -2.40
CA VAL A 523 -28.36 -17.75 -3.40
C VAL A 523 -27.72 -17.39 -4.74
N LEU A 524 -27.74 -16.11 -5.14
CA LEU A 524 -27.42 -15.70 -6.51
C LEU A 524 -25.94 -15.28 -6.74
N ASN A 525 -25.06 -15.36 -5.73
CA ASN A 525 -23.66 -14.90 -5.85
C ASN A 525 -22.61 -16.01 -6.02
N THR A 526 -21.73 -15.87 -7.03
CA THR A 526 -20.55 -16.72 -7.23
C THR A 526 -19.37 -15.99 -7.93
N LEU A 527 -18.17 -15.95 -7.31
CA LEU A 527 -16.97 -15.28 -7.89
C LEU A 527 -15.62 -15.72 -7.21
N LEU A 528 -14.63 -16.28 -7.91
CA LEU A 528 -13.23 -16.48 -7.42
C LEU A 528 -12.17 -16.37 -8.55
N GLY A 529 -10.93 -15.95 -8.24
CA GLY A 529 -9.81 -15.90 -9.23
C GLY A 529 -8.41 -15.61 -8.64
N ALA A 530 -7.33 -16.05 -9.33
CA ALA A 530 -5.92 -15.93 -8.93
C ALA A 530 -4.93 -15.91 -10.14
N THR A 531 -3.68 -15.43 -9.97
CA THR A 531 -2.71 -15.16 -11.08
C THR A 531 -1.20 -15.26 -10.70
N ALA A 532 -0.34 -15.74 -11.63
CA ALA A 532 1.14 -15.71 -11.54
C ALA A 532 1.84 -15.71 -12.94
N VAL A 533 3.12 -15.28 -13.03
CA VAL A 533 3.96 -15.10 -14.25
C VAL A 533 5.47 -15.30 -13.92
N GLU A 534 6.32 -15.72 -14.88
CA GLU A 534 7.81 -15.61 -14.82
C GLU A 534 8.47 -15.44 -16.23
N ASP A 535 9.82 -15.34 -16.31
CA ASP A 535 10.60 -14.53 -17.28
C ASP A 535 11.99 -15.14 -17.67
N LYS A 536 12.79 -14.43 -18.52
CA LYS A 536 14.30 -14.28 -18.56
C LYS A 536 15.24 -14.86 -19.66
N LEU A 537 16.52 -14.38 -19.59
CA LEU A 537 17.68 -14.25 -20.53
C LEU A 537 17.67 -12.92 -21.33
N GLN A 538 18.42 -12.67 -22.46
CA GLN A 538 18.42 -11.43 -23.36
C GLN A 538 19.52 -11.41 -24.53
N ASP A 539 19.51 -10.49 -25.56
CA ASP A 539 20.50 -9.98 -26.67
C ASP A 539 19.90 -9.44 -28.03
N GLY A 540 20.01 -8.15 -28.42
CA GLY A 540 19.54 -7.66 -29.76
C GLY A 540 18.64 -6.42 -29.73
N VAL A 541 19.26 -5.25 -29.66
CA VAL A 541 18.63 -3.98 -29.28
C VAL A 541 18.00 -3.22 -30.46
N PRO A 542 18.69 -3.01 -31.61
CA PRO A 542 18.14 -2.22 -32.72
C PRO A 542 16.90 -2.85 -33.35
N GLU A 543 16.91 -4.18 -33.54
CA GLU A 543 15.77 -4.91 -34.10
C GLU A 543 14.54 -4.76 -33.18
N THR A 544 14.76 -4.79 -31.87
CA THR A 544 13.70 -4.66 -30.86
C THR A 544 13.03 -3.29 -30.91
N ILE A 545 13.80 -2.21 -31.10
CA ILE A 545 13.26 -0.85 -31.24
C ILE A 545 12.40 -0.76 -32.52
N GLU A 546 12.87 -1.33 -33.63
CA GLU A 546 12.12 -1.36 -34.89
C GLU A 546 10.81 -2.16 -34.78
N GLN A 547 10.83 -3.35 -34.13
CA GLN A 547 9.61 -4.15 -33.94
C GLN A 547 8.59 -3.45 -33.03
N LEU A 548 9.03 -2.71 -32.00
CA LEU A 548 8.14 -1.95 -31.12
C LEU A 548 7.54 -0.73 -31.85
N ALA A 549 8.32 -0.03 -32.68
CA ALA A 549 7.80 1.04 -33.52
C ALA A 549 6.75 0.54 -34.54
N LYS A 550 6.93 -0.67 -35.09
CA LYS A 550 5.92 -1.34 -35.95
C LYS A 550 4.64 -1.75 -35.22
N ALA A 551 4.65 -1.78 -33.90
CA ALA A 551 3.48 -1.99 -33.04
C ALA A 551 2.82 -0.68 -32.56
N ASP A 552 3.12 0.45 -33.21
CA ASP A 552 2.66 1.81 -32.84
C ASP A 552 3.03 2.24 -31.41
N ILE A 553 4.09 1.64 -30.83
CA ILE A 553 4.60 2.03 -29.52
C ILE A 553 5.56 3.20 -29.70
N LYS A 554 5.15 4.40 -29.28
CA LYS A 554 6.00 5.60 -29.27
C LYS A 554 7.12 5.48 -28.22
N ILE A 555 8.37 5.63 -28.65
CA ILE A 555 9.57 5.42 -27.80
C ILE A 555 10.21 6.78 -27.49
N TRP A 556 10.34 7.11 -26.21
CA TRP A 556 10.96 8.35 -25.73
C TRP A 556 12.24 8.02 -24.95
N VAL A 557 13.38 8.58 -25.34
CA VAL A 557 14.69 8.38 -24.70
C VAL A 557 14.95 9.53 -23.74
N LEU A 558 15.21 9.23 -22.46
CA LEU A 558 15.49 10.22 -21.43
C LEU A 558 16.90 9.95 -20.85
N THR A 559 17.94 10.59 -21.40
CA THR A 559 19.34 10.36 -21.00
C THR A 559 19.94 11.54 -20.21
N GLY A 560 20.92 11.23 -19.36
CA GLY A 560 21.81 12.21 -18.73
C GLY A 560 22.93 12.70 -19.67
N ASP A 561 23.12 12.05 -20.81
CA ASP A 561 24.23 12.31 -21.73
C ASP A 561 24.15 13.67 -22.45
N LYS A 562 25.27 14.04 -23.08
CA LYS A 562 25.35 15.14 -24.04
C LYS A 562 24.45 14.86 -25.26
N GLN A 563 23.92 15.93 -25.82
CA GLN A 563 23.04 15.90 -27.00
C GLN A 563 23.65 15.11 -28.17
N GLU A 564 24.89 15.42 -28.56
CA GLU A 564 25.63 14.71 -29.64
C GLU A 564 25.67 13.19 -29.43
N THR A 565 25.92 12.73 -28.20
CA THR A 565 25.94 11.29 -27.86
C THR A 565 24.55 10.69 -28.00
N ALA A 566 23.52 11.37 -27.51
CA ALA A 566 22.14 10.92 -27.58
C ALA A 566 21.60 10.87 -29.03
N GLU A 567 21.99 11.84 -29.87
CA GLU A 567 21.70 11.86 -31.31
C GLU A 567 22.37 10.69 -32.04
N ASN A 568 23.67 10.47 -31.80
CA ASN A 568 24.40 9.35 -32.39
C ASN A 568 23.81 7.99 -31.98
N ILE A 569 23.38 7.83 -30.72
CA ILE A 569 22.63 6.64 -30.27
C ILE A 569 21.26 6.56 -30.96
N GLY A 570 20.56 7.68 -31.11
CA GLY A 570 19.27 7.77 -31.81
C GLY A 570 19.34 7.28 -33.26
N TYR A 571 20.36 7.68 -34.02
CA TYR A 571 20.62 7.16 -35.37
C TYR A 571 21.08 5.69 -35.35
N SER A 572 22.01 5.33 -34.45
CA SER A 572 22.52 3.93 -34.35
C SER A 572 21.43 2.91 -33.99
N CYS A 573 20.39 3.34 -33.28
CA CYS A 573 19.23 2.54 -32.91
C CYS A 573 18.05 2.63 -33.91
N ASN A 574 18.23 3.26 -35.08
CA ASN A 574 17.18 3.55 -36.07
C ASN A 574 15.95 4.31 -35.51
N MET A 575 16.11 5.02 -34.39
CA MET A 575 15.07 5.87 -33.79
C MET A 575 14.94 7.22 -34.50
N LEU A 576 16.06 7.76 -34.98
CA LEU A 576 16.11 8.85 -35.95
C LEU A 576 16.49 8.24 -37.31
N ARG A 577 15.78 8.62 -38.37
CA ARG A 577 16.05 8.19 -39.76
C ARG A 577 16.32 9.43 -40.62
N GLU A 578 17.23 9.33 -41.58
CA GLU A 578 17.47 10.39 -42.58
C GLU A 578 16.22 10.65 -43.45
N GLU A 579 15.29 9.70 -43.50
CA GLU A 579 14.00 9.78 -44.19
C GLU A 579 12.93 10.59 -43.42
N MET A 580 13.18 11.01 -42.18
CA MET A 580 12.24 11.85 -41.41
C MET A 580 12.10 13.24 -42.02
N LYS A 581 10.90 13.83 -41.95
CA LYS A 581 10.62 15.13 -42.59
C LYS A 581 11.36 16.30 -41.97
N ASP A 582 11.53 16.29 -40.63
CA ASP A 582 12.32 17.27 -39.88
C ASP A 582 12.67 16.68 -38.49
N VAL A 583 13.76 17.17 -37.89
CA VAL A 583 14.16 16.82 -36.51
C VAL A 583 14.36 18.12 -35.72
N PHE A 584 13.42 18.40 -34.83
CA PHE A 584 13.38 19.66 -34.08
C PHE A 584 14.30 19.62 -32.86
N VAL A 585 15.21 20.58 -32.74
CA VAL A 585 16.06 20.76 -31.56
C VAL A 585 15.55 21.95 -30.74
N VAL A 586 15.22 21.70 -29.47
CA VAL A 586 14.79 22.70 -28.48
C VAL A 586 15.93 22.93 -27.50
N SER A 587 16.52 24.12 -27.56
CA SER A 587 17.77 24.47 -26.87
C SER A 587 17.78 25.86 -26.24
N ALA A 588 16.69 26.62 -26.35
CA ALA A 588 16.56 27.93 -25.76
C ALA A 588 16.76 27.94 -24.23
N ASN A 589 17.36 29.02 -23.73
CA ASN A 589 17.71 29.23 -22.32
C ASN A 589 16.68 30.09 -21.54
N THR A 590 15.58 30.50 -22.19
CA THR A 590 14.49 31.30 -21.60
C THR A 590 13.14 30.62 -21.83
N ALA A 591 12.17 30.84 -20.93
CA ALA A 591 10.85 30.22 -21.05
C ALA A 591 10.11 30.66 -22.33
N GLU A 592 10.28 31.92 -22.73
CA GLU A 592 9.72 32.49 -23.96
C GLU A 592 10.35 31.85 -25.20
N GLY A 593 11.67 31.69 -25.23
CA GLY A 593 12.37 31.05 -26.36
C GLY A 593 12.00 29.57 -26.49
N VAL A 594 11.89 28.84 -25.38
CA VAL A 594 11.43 27.43 -25.39
C VAL A 594 10.00 27.33 -25.89
N LYS A 595 9.12 28.28 -25.53
CA LYS A 595 7.75 28.34 -26.06
C LYS A 595 7.75 28.56 -27.58
N GLU A 596 8.57 29.49 -28.07
CA GLU A 596 8.66 29.81 -29.49
C GLU A 596 9.22 28.63 -30.31
N GLU A 597 10.29 27.97 -29.85
CA GLU A 597 10.84 26.76 -30.49
C GLU A 597 9.79 25.64 -30.59
N LEU A 598 9.06 25.36 -29.50
CA LEU A 598 7.98 24.35 -29.49
C LEU A 598 6.81 24.73 -30.41
N GLN A 599 6.39 26.00 -30.42
CA GLN A 599 5.31 26.48 -31.29
C GLN A 599 5.71 26.49 -32.77
N ASN A 600 6.98 26.75 -33.09
CA ASN A 600 7.48 26.71 -34.46
C ASN A 600 7.59 25.26 -34.97
N ALA A 601 8.07 24.32 -34.15
CA ALA A 601 8.02 22.88 -34.45
C ALA A 601 6.57 22.41 -34.70
N ARG A 602 5.63 22.80 -33.82
CA ARG A 602 4.20 22.51 -33.97
C ARG A 602 3.62 23.05 -35.28
N ARG A 603 3.86 24.32 -35.61
CA ARG A 603 3.37 24.98 -36.84
C ARG A 603 3.91 24.33 -38.12
N LYS A 604 5.14 23.80 -38.09
CA LYS A 604 5.71 23.02 -39.20
C LYS A 604 5.06 21.64 -39.36
N MET A 605 4.77 20.94 -38.26
CA MET A 605 4.11 19.63 -38.29
C MET A 605 2.64 19.72 -38.69
N CYS A 606 1.87 20.60 -38.04
CA CYS A 606 0.44 20.77 -38.27
C CYS A 606 0.07 22.26 -38.32
N PRO A 607 0.09 22.89 -39.52
CA PRO A 607 -0.22 24.32 -39.66
C PRO A 607 -1.71 24.64 -39.43
N GLU A 608 -2.61 23.65 -39.56
CA GLU A 608 -4.06 23.80 -39.36
C GLU A 608 -4.49 23.70 -37.89
N ALA A 609 -3.59 23.33 -36.97
CA ALA A 609 -3.90 23.11 -35.57
C ALA A 609 -4.07 24.43 -34.79
N ALA A 610 -5.06 24.47 -33.88
CA ALA A 610 -5.39 25.64 -33.06
C ALA A 610 -4.19 26.18 -32.25
N GLU A 611 -4.11 27.50 -32.05
CA GLU A 611 -2.92 28.10 -31.41
C GLU A 611 -2.70 27.71 -29.95
N GLU A 612 -3.77 27.44 -29.19
CA GLU A 612 -3.71 26.99 -27.80
C GLU A 612 -4.07 25.49 -27.65
N PRO A 613 -3.46 24.77 -26.69
CA PRO A 613 -3.73 23.36 -26.46
C PRO A 613 -5.11 23.14 -25.80
N THR A 614 -6.07 22.60 -26.56
CA THR A 614 -7.40 22.26 -26.03
C THR A 614 -7.38 20.98 -25.19
N VAL A 615 -7.68 21.11 -23.91
CA VAL A 615 -7.82 19.96 -22.98
C VAL A 615 -9.31 19.64 -22.80
N ILE A 616 -9.71 18.42 -23.17
CA ILE A 616 -11.07 17.93 -22.94
C ILE A 616 -11.20 17.56 -21.47
N LYS A 617 -12.22 18.15 -20.81
CA LYS A 617 -12.57 17.87 -19.41
C LYS A 617 -13.71 16.86 -19.37
N SER A 618 -13.37 15.57 -19.48
CA SER A 618 -14.31 14.49 -19.27
C SER A 618 -14.65 14.31 -17.78
N ARG A 619 -15.77 13.65 -17.53
CA ARG A 619 -16.06 13.02 -16.25
C ARG A 619 -16.09 11.52 -16.49
N GLU A 620 -15.49 10.75 -15.59
CA GLU A 620 -15.34 9.30 -15.72
C GLU A 620 -15.65 8.59 -14.40
N GLY A 621 -15.83 7.27 -14.49
CA GLY A 621 -16.21 6.41 -13.38
C GLY A 621 -17.70 6.41 -13.06
N LEU A 622 -18.09 5.47 -12.20
CA LEU A 622 -19.47 5.31 -11.74
C LEU A 622 -19.97 6.64 -11.13
N PHE A 623 -21.15 7.10 -11.56
CA PHE A 623 -21.76 8.40 -11.20
C PHE A 623 -20.99 9.67 -11.60
N TRP A 624 -20.10 9.64 -12.59
CA TRP A 624 -19.45 10.84 -13.16
C TRP A 624 -18.64 11.69 -12.15
N LEU A 625 -18.13 11.06 -11.08
CA LEU A 625 -17.47 11.76 -9.96
C LEU A 625 -16.01 12.15 -10.25
N LYS A 626 -15.31 11.42 -11.12
CA LYS A 626 -13.88 11.65 -11.39
C LYS A 626 -13.74 12.63 -12.55
N LYS A 627 -13.14 13.81 -12.31
CA LYS A 627 -12.77 14.74 -13.39
C LYS A 627 -11.46 14.26 -14.02
N THR A 628 -11.47 14.07 -15.33
CA THR A 628 -10.29 13.70 -16.13
C THR A 628 -10.00 14.81 -17.14
N GLU A 629 -8.72 15.04 -17.39
CA GLU A 629 -8.21 16.06 -18.30
C GLU A 629 -7.42 15.34 -19.37
N THR A 630 -7.98 15.21 -20.57
CA THR A 630 -7.37 14.48 -21.69
C THR A 630 -7.02 15.40 -22.85
N MET A 631 -5.90 15.11 -23.50
CA MET A 631 -5.40 15.86 -24.65
C MET A 631 -5.41 14.92 -25.87
N GLN A 632 -6.24 15.22 -26.86
CA GLN A 632 -6.36 14.38 -28.07
C GLN A 632 -5.05 14.36 -28.86
N ASP A 633 -4.84 13.29 -29.64
CA ASP A 633 -3.72 13.23 -30.59
C ASP A 633 -4.09 13.95 -31.88
N GLU A 634 -3.21 14.85 -32.31
CA GLU A 634 -3.29 15.51 -33.61
C GLU A 634 -2.62 14.57 -34.63
N LYS A 635 -3.31 14.27 -35.73
CA LYS A 635 -2.73 13.49 -36.82
C LYS A 635 -1.79 14.39 -37.62
N VAL A 636 -0.60 13.87 -37.89
CA VAL A 636 0.44 14.55 -38.67
C VAL A 636 0.75 13.69 -39.89
N ASP A 637 1.03 14.32 -41.02
CA ASP A 637 1.52 13.62 -42.21
C ASP A 637 3.05 13.52 -42.17
N GLY A 638 3.57 12.30 -42.00
CA GLY A 638 5.02 11.99 -41.99
C GLY A 638 5.66 11.87 -40.60
N ASP A 639 6.88 11.34 -40.58
CA ASP A 639 7.66 11.09 -39.37
C ASP A 639 8.51 12.31 -38.98
N TYR A 640 8.48 12.67 -37.69
CA TYR A 640 9.24 13.78 -37.11
C TYR A 640 9.93 13.36 -35.82
N GLY A 641 11.10 13.94 -35.57
CA GLY A 641 11.86 13.80 -34.32
C GLY A 641 11.84 15.08 -33.47
N LEU A 642 11.90 14.94 -32.14
CA LEU A 642 12.10 16.06 -31.20
C LEU A 642 13.26 15.77 -30.26
N ILE A 643 14.18 16.72 -30.13
CA ILE A 643 15.33 16.68 -29.23
C ILE A 643 15.22 17.87 -28.29
N ILE A 644 15.29 17.66 -26.98
CA ILE A 644 15.20 18.74 -25.98
C ILE A 644 16.28 18.63 -24.90
N ASN A 645 16.98 19.73 -24.64
CA ASN A 645 18.01 19.78 -23.60
C ASN A 645 17.41 19.97 -22.19
N GLY A 646 18.04 19.38 -21.18
CA GLY A 646 17.56 19.35 -19.79
C GLY A 646 17.29 20.72 -19.15
N HIS A 647 17.99 21.77 -19.58
CA HIS A 647 17.70 23.15 -19.17
C HIS A 647 16.39 23.66 -19.79
N SER A 648 16.24 23.53 -21.10
CA SER A 648 15.02 23.88 -21.84
C SER A 648 13.82 23.05 -21.35
N LEU A 649 14.02 21.77 -21.04
CA LEU A 649 13.04 20.86 -20.46
C LEU A 649 12.56 21.32 -19.07
N ALA A 650 13.43 21.94 -18.26
CA ALA A 650 13.02 22.49 -16.96
C ALA A 650 11.94 23.57 -17.12
N PHE A 651 12.14 24.52 -18.03
CA PHE A 651 11.14 25.53 -18.38
C PHE A 651 9.90 24.90 -19.04
N ALA A 652 10.10 23.94 -19.96
CA ALA A 652 9.01 23.27 -20.65
C ALA A 652 8.11 22.43 -19.71
N LEU A 653 8.62 21.95 -18.57
CA LEU A 653 7.85 21.23 -17.55
C LEU A 653 7.06 22.15 -16.60
N GLU A 654 7.27 23.47 -16.65
CA GLU A 654 6.51 24.42 -15.84
C GLU A 654 5.02 24.44 -16.22
N LYS A 655 4.18 24.93 -15.30
CA LYS A 655 2.71 24.81 -15.38
C LYS A 655 2.11 25.38 -16.68
N ASN A 656 2.75 26.40 -17.26
CA ASN A 656 2.30 27.15 -18.42
C ASN A 656 2.71 26.49 -19.76
N LEU A 657 3.84 25.77 -19.81
CA LEU A 657 4.42 25.24 -21.05
C LEU A 657 4.24 23.72 -21.21
N ARG A 658 4.06 22.98 -20.11
CA ARG A 658 3.95 21.51 -20.11
C ARG A 658 2.89 20.91 -21.03
N LEU A 659 1.82 21.65 -21.32
CA LEU A 659 0.78 21.18 -22.25
C LEU A 659 1.23 21.34 -23.71
N GLU A 660 1.95 22.42 -24.03
CA GLU A 660 2.51 22.64 -25.37
C GLU A 660 3.70 21.71 -25.64
N LEU A 661 4.53 21.44 -24.63
CA LEU A 661 5.56 20.39 -24.68
C LEU A 661 4.92 19.03 -24.99
N LEU A 662 3.91 18.62 -24.21
CA LEU A 662 3.24 17.34 -24.42
C LEU A 662 2.59 17.25 -25.81
N ARG A 663 1.99 18.35 -26.27
CA ARG A 663 1.36 18.45 -27.60
C ARG A 663 2.37 18.23 -28.72
N THR A 664 3.45 19.00 -28.71
CA THR A 664 4.52 18.93 -29.73
C THR A 664 5.23 17.57 -29.69
N ALA A 665 5.53 17.05 -28.50
CA ALA A 665 6.19 15.76 -28.31
C ALA A 665 5.33 14.56 -28.74
N CYS A 666 4.00 14.61 -28.57
CA CYS A 666 3.12 13.51 -29.01
C CYS A 666 2.86 13.48 -30.52
N MET A 667 3.13 14.57 -31.24
CA MET A 667 3.15 14.62 -32.71
C MET A 667 4.40 14.00 -33.32
N CYS A 668 5.50 13.95 -32.58
CA CYS A 668 6.73 13.30 -33.01
C CYS A 668 6.68 11.78 -32.80
N GLN A 669 7.32 11.02 -33.70
CA GLN A 669 7.44 9.57 -33.57
C GLN A 669 8.48 9.22 -32.50
N THR A 670 9.59 9.97 -32.48
CA THR A 670 10.71 9.81 -31.57
C THR A 670 10.95 11.10 -30.79
N VAL A 671 11.16 10.99 -29.47
CA VAL A 671 11.51 12.11 -28.60
C VAL A 671 12.76 11.75 -27.81
N ILE A 672 13.79 12.59 -27.84
CA ILE A 672 15.04 12.44 -27.10
C ILE A 672 15.22 13.63 -26.16
N CYS A 673 15.28 13.38 -24.87
CA CYS A 673 15.62 14.38 -23.87
C CYS A 673 17.04 14.14 -23.36
N CYS A 674 17.90 15.16 -23.47
CA CYS A 674 19.34 15.10 -23.19
C CYS A 674 19.69 15.85 -21.90
N ARG A 675 20.75 15.46 -21.19
CA ARG A 675 21.16 16.05 -19.89
C ARG A 675 20.03 16.13 -18.85
N VAL A 676 19.19 15.10 -18.78
CA VAL A 676 17.98 15.07 -17.94
C VAL A 676 18.29 14.55 -16.54
N THR A 677 17.91 15.30 -15.50
CA THR A 677 18.02 14.85 -14.11
C THR A 677 16.99 13.75 -13.78
N PRO A 678 17.25 12.85 -12.80
CA PRO A 678 16.30 11.82 -12.37
C PRO A 678 14.88 12.35 -12.12
N LEU A 679 14.76 13.49 -11.42
CA LEU A 679 13.47 14.11 -11.12
C LEU A 679 12.73 14.55 -12.39
N GLN A 680 13.44 15.09 -13.39
CA GLN A 680 12.84 15.47 -14.66
C GLN A 680 12.38 14.24 -15.46
N LYS A 681 13.13 13.12 -15.45
CA LYS A 681 12.68 11.86 -16.07
C LYS A 681 11.32 11.42 -15.50
N ALA A 682 11.20 11.44 -14.17
CA ALA A 682 9.95 11.14 -13.48
C ALA A 682 8.81 12.13 -13.80
N GLN A 683 9.11 13.42 -13.92
CA GLN A 683 8.12 14.45 -14.28
C GLN A 683 7.58 14.28 -15.71
N VAL A 684 8.43 13.93 -16.68
CA VAL A 684 8.01 13.64 -18.06
C VAL A 684 7.05 12.45 -18.11
N VAL A 685 7.39 11.34 -17.43
CA VAL A 685 6.49 10.17 -17.37
C VAL A 685 5.18 10.50 -16.65
N GLN A 686 5.22 11.32 -15.60
CA GLN A 686 4.01 11.79 -14.91
C GLN A 686 3.11 12.67 -15.80
N LEU A 687 3.72 13.50 -16.66
CA LEU A 687 3.02 14.38 -17.60
C LEU A 687 2.23 13.56 -18.63
N VAL A 688 2.89 12.62 -19.32
CA VAL A 688 2.26 11.72 -20.30
C VAL A 688 1.15 10.89 -19.62
N LYS A 689 1.47 10.25 -18.48
CA LYS A 689 0.54 9.44 -17.69
C LYS A 689 -0.73 10.18 -17.25
N LYS A 690 -0.63 11.49 -16.99
CA LYS A 690 -1.79 12.28 -16.55
C LYS A 690 -2.74 12.63 -17.70
N TYR A 691 -2.22 13.10 -18.84
CA TYR A 691 -3.03 13.78 -19.86
C TYR A 691 -3.31 12.97 -21.13
N LYS A 692 -2.57 11.89 -21.40
CA LYS A 692 -2.79 11.05 -22.59
C LYS A 692 -3.62 9.79 -22.34
N GLN A 693 -3.91 9.45 -21.08
CA GLN A 693 -4.53 8.17 -20.68
C GLN A 693 -3.84 6.88 -21.21
N ALA A 694 -2.65 7.01 -21.80
CA ALA A 694 -1.82 5.91 -22.27
C ALA A 694 -1.23 5.10 -21.10
N VAL A 695 -1.06 3.79 -21.32
CA VAL A 695 -0.22 2.96 -20.46
C VAL A 695 1.23 3.37 -20.70
N THR A 696 1.96 3.65 -19.62
CA THR A 696 3.35 4.11 -19.70
C THR A 696 4.29 3.05 -19.13
N LEU A 697 5.27 2.66 -19.93
CA LEU A 697 6.34 1.74 -19.52
C LEU A 697 7.64 2.55 -19.41
N ALA A 698 8.37 2.37 -18.31
CA ALA A 698 9.69 2.97 -18.11
C ALA A 698 10.74 1.88 -17.90
N ILE A 699 11.90 2.07 -18.50
CA ILE A 699 13.04 1.14 -18.47
C ILE A 699 14.25 1.88 -17.93
N GLY A 700 15.07 1.21 -17.13
CA GLY A 700 16.38 1.70 -16.73
C GLY A 700 17.22 0.62 -16.06
N ASP A 701 18.52 0.83 -16.08
CA ASP A 701 19.59 0.03 -15.47
C ASP A 701 20.07 0.68 -14.15
N GLY A 702 20.32 1.99 -14.20
CA GLY A 702 20.89 2.75 -13.09
C GLY A 702 19.89 3.23 -12.03
N ALA A 703 20.44 3.62 -10.88
CA ALA A 703 19.70 4.26 -9.79
C ALA A 703 19.01 5.58 -10.22
N ASN A 704 19.54 6.27 -11.22
CA ASN A 704 18.96 7.48 -11.81
C ASN A 704 17.52 7.26 -12.36
N ASP A 705 17.21 6.05 -12.83
CA ASP A 705 15.92 5.72 -13.43
C ASP A 705 14.88 5.18 -12.45
N VAL A 706 15.30 4.86 -11.21
CA VAL A 706 14.41 4.36 -10.14
C VAL A 706 13.21 5.28 -9.92
N SER A 707 13.40 6.59 -10.01
CA SER A 707 12.33 7.59 -9.86
C SER A 707 11.31 7.52 -11.00
N MET A 708 11.77 7.31 -12.23
CA MET A 708 10.96 7.15 -13.44
C MET A 708 10.20 5.80 -13.44
N ILE A 709 10.91 4.70 -13.15
CA ILE A 709 10.40 3.32 -13.04
C ILE A 709 9.24 3.23 -12.04
N LYS A 710 9.32 3.94 -10.91
CA LYS A 710 8.25 3.98 -9.88
C LYS A 710 7.01 4.76 -10.31
N VAL A 711 7.17 5.80 -11.14
CA VAL A 711 6.07 6.65 -11.61
C VAL A 711 5.29 6.03 -12.77
N ALA A 712 5.97 5.28 -13.65
CA ALA A 712 5.37 4.57 -14.78
C ALA A 712 4.32 3.53 -14.35
N HIS A 713 3.39 3.19 -15.25
CA HIS A 713 2.43 2.10 -15.02
C HIS A 713 3.13 0.73 -14.95
N ILE A 714 4.14 0.52 -15.80
CA ILE A 714 5.01 -0.65 -15.80
C ILE A 714 6.45 -0.14 -15.70
N GLY A 715 7.21 -0.67 -14.76
CA GLY A 715 8.62 -0.35 -14.55
C GLY A 715 9.48 -1.59 -14.80
N VAL A 716 10.53 -1.44 -15.61
CA VAL A 716 11.40 -2.54 -16.03
C VAL A 716 12.85 -2.22 -15.67
N GLY A 717 13.49 -3.11 -14.92
CA GLY A 717 14.88 -2.96 -14.49
C GLY A 717 15.82 -3.81 -15.36
N ILE A 718 16.82 -3.19 -15.97
CA ILE A 718 17.88 -3.90 -16.67
C ILE A 718 18.98 -4.28 -15.65
N SER A 719 19.33 -5.56 -15.63
CA SER A 719 20.34 -6.13 -14.73
C SER A 719 21.75 -6.02 -15.34
N GLY A 720 22.31 -4.82 -15.35
CA GLY A 720 23.66 -4.53 -15.86
C GLY A 720 24.80 -4.70 -14.83
N GLN A 721 26.00 -4.25 -15.21
CA GLN A 721 27.16 -4.08 -14.30
C GLN A 721 26.94 -2.92 -13.32
N GLU A 722 26.08 -1.96 -13.68
CA GLU A 722 25.80 -0.70 -12.97
C GLU A 722 24.93 -0.86 -11.70
N GLY A 723 24.97 -2.03 -11.08
CA GLY A 723 24.30 -2.31 -9.80
C GLY A 723 22.84 -2.78 -9.90
N MET A 724 22.23 -3.01 -8.73
CA MET A 724 20.91 -3.67 -8.62
C MET A 724 19.74 -2.72 -8.32
N GLN A 725 19.94 -1.39 -8.24
CA GLN A 725 18.91 -0.48 -7.72
C GLN A 725 17.66 -0.35 -8.60
N ALA A 726 17.82 -0.29 -9.93
CA ALA A 726 16.68 -0.29 -10.85
C ALA A 726 15.92 -1.62 -10.78
N VAL A 727 16.64 -2.75 -10.82
CA VAL A 727 16.11 -4.11 -10.68
C VAL A 727 15.26 -4.24 -9.41
N LEU A 728 15.79 -3.88 -8.24
CA LEU A 728 15.08 -3.94 -6.95
C LEU A 728 13.87 -3.01 -6.85
N SER A 729 13.78 -1.99 -7.71
CA SER A 729 12.71 -1.00 -7.77
C SER A 729 11.69 -1.24 -8.90
N SER A 730 11.91 -2.25 -9.73
CA SER A 730 11.12 -2.54 -10.95
C SER A 730 10.04 -3.60 -10.73
N ASP A 731 9.05 -3.64 -11.64
CA ASP A 731 8.00 -4.67 -11.64
C ASP A 731 8.46 -5.94 -12.38
N TYR A 732 9.27 -5.78 -13.43
CA TYR A 732 9.96 -6.87 -14.17
C TYR A 732 11.45 -6.55 -14.27
N SER A 733 12.30 -7.58 -14.28
CA SER A 733 13.74 -7.36 -14.47
C SER A 733 14.41 -8.40 -15.35
N PHE A 734 15.14 -7.96 -16.36
CA PHE A 734 15.83 -8.82 -17.33
C PHE A 734 17.25 -8.32 -17.62
N ALA A 735 18.08 -9.12 -18.30
CA ALA A 735 19.53 -8.87 -18.32
C ALA A 735 20.05 -7.82 -19.32
N GLN A 736 19.32 -7.51 -20.39
CA GLN A 736 19.71 -6.57 -21.46
C GLN A 736 18.42 -5.95 -22.06
N PHE A 737 18.36 -5.51 -23.34
CA PHE A 737 17.15 -4.85 -23.91
C PHE A 737 16.27 -5.68 -24.88
N ARG A 738 16.81 -6.49 -25.84
CA ARG A 738 16.10 -7.47 -26.74
C ARG A 738 14.72 -7.96 -26.30
N TYR A 739 14.61 -8.66 -25.17
CA TYR A 739 13.38 -9.35 -24.72
C TYR A 739 12.26 -8.41 -24.33
N LEU A 740 12.46 -7.09 -24.33
CA LEU A 740 11.33 -6.16 -24.31
C LEU A 740 10.33 -6.46 -25.44
N GLN A 741 10.79 -6.78 -26.66
CA GLN A 741 9.88 -7.17 -27.76
C GLN A 741 9.07 -8.42 -27.40
N ARG A 742 9.70 -9.43 -26.77
CA ARG A 742 9.04 -10.70 -26.44
C ARG A 742 8.12 -10.54 -25.23
N LEU A 743 8.54 -9.79 -24.22
CA LEU A 743 7.75 -9.46 -23.04
C LEU A 743 6.47 -8.71 -23.43
N LEU A 744 6.53 -7.77 -24.38
CA LEU A 744 5.36 -7.01 -24.83
C LEU A 744 4.56 -7.77 -25.90
N LEU A 745 5.15 -7.99 -27.08
CA LEU A 745 4.44 -8.50 -28.26
C LEU A 745 3.96 -9.95 -28.11
N VAL A 746 4.63 -10.77 -27.29
CA VAL A 746 4.19 -12.16 -27.00
C VAL A 746 3.49 -12.20 -25.64
N HIS A 747 4.23 -12.02 -24.54
CA HIS A 747 3.70 -12.28 -23.20
C HIS A 747 2.64 -11.25 -22.75
N GLY A 748 2.81 -9.97 -23.09
CA GLY A 748 1.86 -8.90 -22.80
C GLY A 748 0.54 -9.10 -23.54
N ARG A 749 0.60 -9.29 -24.87
CA ARG A 749 -0.57 -9.61 -25.71
C ARG A 749 -1.28 -10.87 -25.25
N TRP A 750 -0.58 -11.99 -25.09
CA TRP A 750 -1.18 -13.23 -24.60
C TRP A 750 -1.84 -13.03 -23.24
N SER A 751 -1.17 -12.38 -22.29
CA SER A 751 -1.73 -12.13 -20.95
C SER A 751 -2.98 -11.25 -21.01
N TYR A 752 -3.01 -10.23 -21.88
CA TYR A 752 -4.18 -9.40 -22.11
C TYR A 752 -5.35 -10.21 -22.68
N ILE A 753 -5.14 -10.94 -23.77
CA ILE A 753 -6.18 -11.74 -24.43
C ILE A 753 -6.70 -12.85 -23.50
N ARG A 754 -5.81 -13.57 -22.81
CA ARG A 754 -6.17 -14.58 -21.80
C ARG A 754 -7.02 -13.97 -20.69
N MET A 755 -6.65 -12.79 -20.18
CA MET A 755 -7.41 -12.11 -19.13
C MET A 755 -8.78 -11.59 -19.63
N CYS A 756 -8.87 -11.13 -20.88
CA CYS A 756 -10.13 -10.74 -21.50
C CYS A 756 -11.07 -11.94 -21.71
N LYS A 757 -10.56 -13.05 -22.28
CA LYS A 757 -11.33 -14.31 -22.45
C LYS A 757 -11.71 -14.91 -21.09
N PHE A 758 -10.81 -14.88 -20.10
CA PHE A 758 -11.05 -15.27 -18.72
C PHE A 758 -12.25 -14.52 -18.16
N LEU A 759 -12.18 -13.19 -18.10
CA LEU A 759 -13.26 -12.36 -17.54
C LEU A 759 -14.58 -12.58 -18.29
N GLY A 760 -14.56 -12.61 -19.62
CA GLY A 760 -15.76 -12.86 -20.43
C GLY A 760 -16.43 -14.19 -20.13
N TYR A 761 -15.69 -15.30 -20.20
CA TYR A 761 -16.21 -16.64 -19.89
C TYR A 761 -16.62 -16.77 -18.42
N PHE A 762 -15.84 -16.17 -17.52
CA PHE A 762 -16.07 -16.21 -16.09
C PHE A 762 -17.33 -15.44 -15.67
N PHE A 763 -17.65 -14.32 -16.32
CA PHE A 763 -18.97 -13.71 -16.15
C PHE A 763 -20.06 -14.59 -16.77
N TYR A 764 -19.89 -15.04 -18.02
CA TYR A 764 -20.87 -15.90 -18.71
C TYR A 764 -21.29 -17.13 -17.88
N LYS A 765 -20.33 -17.88 -17.33
CA LYS A 765 -20.63 -19.11 -16.57
C LYS A 765 -21.38 -18.84 -15.26
N ASN A 766 -21.09 -17.73 -14.59
CA ASN A 766 -21.74 -17.34 -13.34
C ASN A 766 -23.13 -16.75 -13.62
N PHE A 767 -23.27 -15.88 -14.62
CA PHE A 767 -24.59 -15.38 -15.05
C PHE A 767 -25.51 -16.51 -15.51
N THR A 768 -25.02 -17.48 -16.29
CA THR A 768 -25.82 -18.63 -16.74
C THR A 768 -26.34 -19.45 -15.56
N PHE A 769 -25.46 -19.75 -14.59
CA PHE A 769 -25.81 -20.47 -13.37
C PHE A 769 -26.84 -19.72 -12.51
N THR A 770 -26.58 -18.44 -12.23
CA THR A 770 -27.46 -17.56 -11.44
C THR A 770 -28.82 -17.32 -12.12
N LEU A 771 -28.87 -17.21 -13.45
CA LEU A 771 -30.13 -16.95 -14.17
C LEU A 771 -31.08 -18.14 -14.16
N VAL A 772 -30.61 -19.39 -14.20
CA VAL A 772 -31.51 -20.56 -14.06
C VAL A 772 -32.23 -20.54 -12.72
N GLN A 773 -31.51 -20.19 -11.66
CA GLN A 773 -32.06 -20.05 -10.31
C GLN A 773 -33.04 -18.87 -10.19
N PHE A 774 -32.80 -17.76 -10.90
CA PHE A 774 -33.75 -16.65 -11.03
C PHE A 774 -35.03 -17.07 -11.77
N TRP A 775 -34.93 -17.82 -12.88
CA TRP A 775 -36.11 -18.28 -13.62
C TRP A 775 -36.94 -19.31 -12.85
N TYR A 776 -36.30 -20.16 -12.05
CA TYR A 776 -37.01 -21.12 -11.19
C TYR A 776 -37.85 -20.44 -10.09
N ALA A 777 -37.45 -19.26 -9.61
CA ALA A 777 -38.18 -18.52 -8.58
C ALA A 777 -39.66 -18.26 -8.95
N PHE A 778 -39.97 -18.08 -10.25
CA PHE A 778 -41.33 -17.91 -10.75
C PHE A 778 -42.19 -19.18 -10.66
N PHE A 779 -41.58 -20.37 -10.56
CA PHE A 779 -42.26 -21.66 -10.47
C PHE A 779 -42.37 -22.18 -9.02
N CYS A 780 -41.51 -21.72 -8.10
CA CYS A 780 -41.52 -22.12 -6.69
C CYS A 780 -42.23 -21.11 -5.75
N GLY A 781 -43.11 -20.26 -6.28
CA GLY A 781 -43.84 -19.25 -5.49
C GLY A 781 -42.93 -18.18 -4.86
N PHE A 782 -41.77 -17.90 -5.45
CA PHE A 782 -40.74 -17.00 -4.94
C PHE A 782 -40.14 -17.35 -3.56
N SER A 783 -40.34 -18.57 -3.06
CA SER A 783 -39.87 -19.10 -1.76
C SER A 783 -38.34 -19.20 -1.53
N ALA A 784 -37.51 -18.73 -2.46
CA ALA A 784 -36.04 -18.80 -2.43
C ALA A 784 -35.43 -20.22 -2.35
N GLN A 785 -36.22 -21.25 -2.67
CA GLN A 785 -35.75 -22.63 -2.80
C GLN A 785 -34.71 -22.78 -3.93
N THR A 786 -33.62 -23.50 -3.65
CA THR A 786 -32.57 -23.78 -4.63
C THR A 786 -32.98 -24.89 -5.62
N VAL A 787 -32.60 -24.73 -6.89
CA VAL A 787 -32.69 -25.77 -7.94
C VAL A 787 -31.59 -26.80 -7.77
N TYR A 788 -30.43 -26.34 -7.31
CA TYR A 788 -29.20 -27.10 -7.19
C TYR A 788 -28.92 -27.47 -5.74
N GLU A 789 -28.31 -28.64 -5.54
CA GLU A 789 -27.79 -29.07 -4.24
C GLU A 789 -26.66 -28.14 -3.74
N ASP A 790 -26.61 -27.86 -2.44
CA ASP A 790 -25.59 -27.04 -1.77
C ASP A 790 -24.14 -27.38 -2.17
N TRP A 791 -23.82 -28.67 -2.27
CA TRP A 791 -22.50 -29.13 -2.70
C TRP A 791 -22.25 -28.86 -4.19
N PHE A 792 -23.27 -28.99 -5.04
CA PHE A 792 -23.17 -28.64 -6.45
C PHE A 792 -22.90 -27.14 -6.64
N ILE A 793 -23.59 -26.27 -5.89
CA ILE A 793 -23.35 -24.81 -5.90
C ILE A 793 -21.89 -24.49 -5.54
N THR A 794 -21.37 -25.14 -4.49
CA THR A 794 -19.99 -24.97 -4.01
C THR A 794 -18.95 -25.47 -5.02
N PHE A 795 -19.11 -26.70 -5.53
CA PHE A 795 -18.16 -27.32 -6.44
C PHE A 795 -18.24 -26.77 -7.88
N TYR A 796 -19.37 -26.21 -8.31
CA TYR A 796 -19.54 -25.64 -9.65
C TYR A 796 -18.45 -24.60 -9.96
N ASN A 797 -18.18 -23.70 -9.02
CA ASN A 797 -17.19 -22.64 -9.21
C ASN A 797 -15.76 -23.01 -8.80
N MET A 798 -15.60 -23.88 -7.81
CA MET A 798 -14.28 -24.23 -7.27
C MET A 798 -13.61 -25.39 -8.00
N VAL A 799 -14.39 -26.32 -8.58
CA VAL A 799 -13.88 -27.56 -9.17
C VAL A 799 -14.41 -27.75 -10.60
N TYR A 800 -15.72 -27.90 -10.79
CA TYR A 800 -16.31 -28.35 -12.06
C TYR A 800 -16.02 -27.40 -13.22
N THR A 801 -16.14 -26.08 -13.01
CA THR A 801 -15.84 -25.07 -14.04
C THR A 801 -14.51 -24.35 -13.83
N ALA A 802 -13.74 -24.68 -12.79
CA ALA A 802 -12.46 -24.05 -12.52
C ALA A 802 -11.35 -24.53 -13.48
N LEU A 803 -11.23 -25.86 -13.66
CA LEU A 803 -10.16 -26.45 -14.46
C LEU A 803 -10.20 -26.04 -15.96
N PRO A 804 -11.34 -26.03 -16.67
CA PRO A 804 -11.37 -25.57 -18.07
C PRO A 804 -10.99 -24.09 -18.22
N VAL A 805 -11.37 -23.26 -17.25
CA VAL A 805 -11.04 -21.83 -17.23
C VAL A 805 -9.56 -21.61 -16.96
N LEU A 806 -8.99 -22.31 -15.98
CA LEU A 806 -7.54 -22.27 -15.73
C LEU A 806 -6.74 -22.81 -16.91
N GLY A 807 -7.20 -23.89 -17.56
CA GLY A 807 -6.59 -24.44 -18.77
C GLY A 807 -6.56 -23.41 -19.91
N MET A 808 -7.66 -22.72 -20.15
CA MET A 808 -7.70 -21.60 -21.10
C MET A 808 -6.73 -20.48 -20.69
N CYS A 809 -6.76 -20.02 -19.44
CA CYS A 809 -5.86 -18.96 -18.96
C CYS A 809 -4.37 -19.29 -19.08
N LEU A 810 -3.97 -20.55 -18.93
CA LEU A 810 -2.57 -20.97 -18.92
C LEU A 810 -2.06 -21.29 -20.33
N PHE A 811 -2.87 -21.98 -21.15
CA PHE A 811 -2.42 -22.59 -22.40
C PHE A 811 -2.93 -21.91 -23.67
N ASP A 812 -3.97 -21.08 -23.62
CA ASP A 812 -4.53 -20.41 -24.81
C ASP A 812 -3.49 -19.49 -25.48
N GLN A 813 -3.37 -19.61 -26.79
CA GLN A 813 -2.52 -18.78 -27.64
C GLN A 813 -3.32 -18.48 -28.89
N ASP A 814 -3.61 -17.20 -29.13
CA ASP A 814 -4.32 -16.74 -30.33
C ASP A 814 -3.43 -16.87 -31.58
N VAL A 815 -2.14 -16.56 -31.44
CA VAL A 815 -1.08 -16.88 -32.39
C VAL A 815 0.16 -17.39 -31.63
N ASN A 816 0.98 -18.20 -32.29
CA ASN A 816 2.25 -18.68 -31.74
C ASN A 816 3.27 -17.53 -31.58
N ASP A 817 4.25 -17.72 -30.69
CA ASP A 817 5.25 -16.70 -30.32
C ASP A 817 5.98 -16.10 -31.53
N ARG A 818 6.40 -16.94 -32.48
CA ARG A 818 7.04 -16.53 -33.74
C ARG A 818 6.14 -15.62 -34.57
N TRP A 819 4.86 -15.93 -34.69
CA TRP A 819 3.92 -15.13 -35.50
C TRP A 819 3.62 -13.77 -34.86
N SER A 820 3.58 -13.68 -33.53
CA SER A 820 3.46 -12.39 -32.84
C SER A 820 4.70 -11.51 -33.00
N LEU A 821 5.89 -12.10 -33.16
CA LEU A 821 7.13 -11.37 -33.46
C LEU A 821 7.28 -11.01 -34.95
N TYR A 822 6.77 -11.83 -35.87
CA TYR A 822 6.76 -11.51 -37.31
C TYR A 822 5.73 -10.45 -37.68
N HIS A 823 4.65 -10.30 -36.91
CA HIS A 823 3.59 -9.31 -37.13
C HIS A 823 3.31 -8.49 -35.85
N PRO A 824 4.18 -7.51 -35.52
CA PRO A 824 3.97 -6.63 -34.36
C PRO A 824 2.68 -5.81 -34.43
N GLN A 825 2.13 -5.59 -35.62
CA GLN A 825 0.87 -4.85 -35.85
C GLN A 825 -0.37 -5.54 -35.23
N LEU A 826 -0.20 -6.73 -34.64
CA LEU A 826 -1.23 -7.47 -33.93
C LEU A 826 -1.27 -7.18 -32.41
N TYR A 827 -0.33 -6.38 -31.90
CA TYR A 827 -0.30 -5.88 -30.51
C TYR A 827 -1.26 -4.70 -30.34
#